data_AF-M1URB7-F1
#
_entry.id   AF-M1URB7-F1
#
_cell.length_a   1.000
_cell.length_b   1.000
_cell.length_c   1.000
_cell.angle_alpha   90.00
_cell.angle_beta   90.00
_cell.angle_gamma   90.00
#
_symmetry.space_group_name_H-M   'P 1'
#
loop_
_entity.id
_entity.type
_entity.pdbx_description
1 polymer ?
#
loop_
_entity_poly.entity_id
_entity_poly.type
_entity_poly.pdbx_seq_one_letter_code
_entity_poly.pdbx_strand_id
1 'polypeptide(L)'
;MSTPITVAIIGAGPRGLWAAEELLFQAKTHGVAVHIDMWDPQEVGIGAAYNPAQPDYWRLNVNASLIRSRTTTFNQWRTDSSDPFPPRALVGKFFQATFVELQENLPPGCTIKHIKKRADSLEQAGELWNVEGKLYHEVLLATGHAHSWDGALENALKVYPHAQLAQISAGRRVAVRGAALTFIDAVLALTEGRGGYFDEAGYHQSGKEPAKIYPFSRRGQFMEVKPDPGIFTINPEIINRYAAKIKIARDMDDFKEILSNCASDLLGTNDKSAVQAILACHGQEDPVAKLRLSLQVARGEVPPGAEWAVGQAWRSLYPAIVQRTSYGGRASLAGFAQLAAHLESLAFGPPPVNAQKILALIDAGIVDTAALSPAGRLPAVDATIDAVLPPPGLNSPLRNSPIAQLAAHNPGQWLDAQGGVVGLKHVAVVGRESENVVLGPDTLSRTLHNVIPRWAATVIKNSAPKTLANPRMMAIEPLTARLEPWAIDLLDDRQRCQEIVAEFGSPANVLHHAPLLRNCAELVAAGADAGVETRVFFARKANKALTFVDAIRDAGHGVDVASFRELQQVLNRGVKGENIILSAAIKPDPLLELALKNDVRISVDSVAELQRIRELASQLQLTASVAPRLAPNPARLPATRFGELLDVWIAQLPSLSKAIQLVGVHFHLHGYSANDRKTALQEAFVLIDAATAAGHRPSFIDIGGGVPMSYLDDAQQWESFHDSLQQMNAGHKQPFTWKGDPLANTYPFHQTPTRGAWLAEVLAGTAPEFIKRGLRLHVEPGRAVLDGCGVILARVAFLKHRSDGVPLVGVEMNRTQCRTTSDDILLDPILVPQPVDAWPGVGTHWEPGARGFLVGAYCIEDEVIIRRDMVFPEGIAVGDIIAIPNTAGYFMHIVESASHQIPLAKNVVWGAELSVDDIDI
;
A
#
# COMPACT_ATOMS: atom_id res chain seq x y z
N MET A 1 5.41 6.23 -21.23
CA MET A 1 4.12 6.04 -20.53
C MET A 1 3.41 4.85 -21.18
N SER A 2 3.07 3.84 -20.39
CA SER A 2 2.30 2.68 -20.87
C SER A 2 0.88 3.11 -21.29
N THR A 3 0.30 2.44 -22.28
CA THR A 3 -1.08 2.66 -22.69
C THR A 3 -2.03 2.32 -21.53
N PRO A 4 -2.99 3.20 -21.17
CA PRO A 4 -3.88 2.95 -20.05
C PRO A 4 -4.82 1.77 -20.33
N ILE A 5 -5.08 0.97 -19.30
CA ILE A 5 -5.98 -0.18 -19.37
C ILE A 5 -7.42 0.33 -19.30
N THR A 6 -8.26 -0.11 -20.21
CA THR A 6 -9.69 0.22 -20.19
C THR A 6 -10.51 -0.94 -19.61
N VAL A 7 -11.37 -0.65 -18.64
CA VAL A 7 -12.11 -1.64 -17.86
C VAL A 7 -13.59 -1.29 -17.88
N ALA A 8 -14.46 -2.24 -18.22
CA ALA A 8 -15.90 -2.10 -18.08
C ALA A 8 -16.39 -2.86 -16.85
N ILE A 9 -17.00 -2.14 -15.91
CA ILE A 9 -17.74 -2.76 -14.79
C ILE A 9 -19.23 -2.70 -15.14
N ILE A 10 -19.82 -3.84 -15.43
CA ILE A 10 -21.24 -3.98 -15.76
C ILE A 10 -22.03 -4.24 -14.48
N GLY A 11 -22.74 -3.23 -13.99
CA GLY A 11 -23.37 -3.19 -12.68
C GLY A 11 -22.58 -2.33 -11.70
N ALA A 12 -23.19 -1.22 -11.28
CA ALA A 12 -22.59 -0.22 -10.41
C ALA A 12 -23.19 -0.23 -9.00
N GLY A 13 -23.80 -1.32 -8.56
CA GLY A 13 -24.24 -1.49 -7.17
C GLY A 13 -23.08 -1.57 -6.17
N PRO A 14 -23.33 -1.92 -4.89
CA PRO A 14 -22.30 -1.97 -3.85
C PRO A 14 -21.05 -2.79 -4.22
N ARG A 15 -21.22 -3.88 -4.98
CA ARG A 15 -20.12 -4.73 -5.44
C ARG A 15 -19.30 -4.10 -6.56
N GLY A 16 -19.96 -3.46 -7.53
CA GLY A 16 -19.29 -2.72 -8.60
C GLY A 16 -18.48 -1.54 -8.07
N LEU A 17 -19.03 -0.79 -7.10
CA LEU A 17 -18.30 0.29 -6.42
C LEU A 17 -17.07 -0.24 -5.67
N TRP A 18 -17.21 -1.33 -4.91
CA TRP A 18 -16.06 -1.94 -4.23
C TRP A 18 -14.98 -2.38 -5.23
N ALA A 19 -15.37 -2.97 -6.36
CA ALA A 19 -14.42 -3.36 -7.40
C ALA A 19 -13.66 -2.17 -7.99
N ALA A 20 -14.35 -1.05 -8.22
CA ALA A 20 -13.69 0.18 -8.68
C ALA A 20 -12.69 0.73 -7.63
N GLU A 21 -13.07 0.79 -6.36
CA GLU A 21 -12.18 1.22 -5.26
C GLU A 21 -10.93 0.33 -5.17
N GLU A 22 -11.10 -0.98 -5.33
CA GLU A 22 -9.98 -1.94 -5.28
C GLU A 22 -9.05 -1.81 -6.47
N LEU A 23 -9.60 -1.71 -7.68
CA LEU A 23 -8.79 -1.59 -8.87
C LEU A 23 -7.99 -0.28 -8.91
N LEU A 24 -8.61 0.85 -8.54
CA LEU A 24 -7.91 2.14 -8.49
C LEU A 24 -6.84 2.18 -7.40
N PHE A 25 -7.05 1.48 -6.28
CA PHE A 25 -6.00 1.34 -5.29
C PHE A 25 -4.81 0.54 -5.85
N GLN A 26 -5.07 -0.61 -6.47
CA GLN A 26 -4.00 -1.42 -7.06
C GLN A 26 -3.27 -0.63 -8.16
N ALA A 27 -4.00 0.14 -8.97
CA ALA A 27 -3.44 1.05 -9.97
C ALA A 27 -2.50 2.09 -9.35
N LYS A 28 -2.91 2.73 -8.24
CA LYS A 28 -2.07 3.66 -7.48
C LYS A 28 -0.80 3.00 -6.97
N THR A 29 -0.93 1.83 -6.36
CA THR A 29 0.19 1.08 -5.79
C THR A 29 1.19 0.65 -6.87
N HIS A 30 0.75 0.34 -8.09
CA HIS A 30 1.65 -0.19 -9.13
C HIS A 30 1.99 0.84 -10.22
N GLY A 31 1.59 2.11 -10.07
CA GLY A 31 1.85 3.15 -11.07
C GLY A 31 1.20 2.89 -12.44
N VAL A 32 0.08 2.18 -12.47
CA VAL A 32 -0.60 1.78 -13.71
C VAL A 32 -1.79 2.68 -13.98
N ALA A 33 -1.87 3.26 -15.18
CA ALA A 33 -3.02 4.06 -15.59
C ALA A 33 -4.23 3.17 -15.95
N VAL A 34 -5.38 3.41 -15.32
CA VAL A 34 -6.63 2.65 -15.53
C VAL A 34 -7.79 3.58 -15.87
N HIS A 35 -8.63 3.20 -16.82
CA HIS A 35 -9.84 3.91 -17.21
C HIS A 35 -11.05 3.00 -17.01
N ILE A 36 -11.91 3.35 -16.06
CA ILE A 36 -13.06 2.54 -15.65
C ILE A 36 -14.36 3.17 -16.16
N ASP A 37 -15.14 2.42 -16.93
CA ASP A 37 -16.54 2.75 -17.21
C ASP A 37 -17.46 1.82 -16.41
N MET A 38 -18.29 2.41 -15.55
CA MET A 38 -19.30 1.71 -14.77
C MET A 38 -20.66 1.79 -15.47
N TRP A 39 -21.16 0.68 -16.00
CA TRP A 39 -22.42 0.58 -16.73
C TRP A 39 -23.57 0.21 -15.80
N ASP A 40 -24.44 1.17 -15.47
CA ASP A 40 -25.65 0.91 -14.69
C ASP A 40 -26.68 2.02 -14.92
N PRO A 41 -27.98 1.70 -15.16
CA PRO A 41 -29.01 2.73 -15.27
C PRO A 41 -29.27 3.49 -13.95
N GLN A 42 -28.90 2.92 -12.79
CA GLN A 42 -29.02 3.56 -11.47
C GLN A 42 -27.75 4.30 -11.08
N GLU A 43 -27.83 5.14 -10.04
CA GLU A 43 -26.66 5.80 -9.47
C GLU A 43 -25.65 4.78 -8.91
N VAL A 44 -24.36 5.15 -8.91
CA VAL A 44 -23.30 4.28 -8.41
C VAL A 44 -23.44 4.02 -6.90
N GLY A 45 -23.18 2.79 -6.50
CA GLY A 45 -23.15 2.30 -5.12
C GLY A 45 -24.49 1.88 -4.54
N ILE A 46 -25.63 2.29 -5.11
CA ILE A 46 -26.95 2.12 -4.46
C ILE A 46 -27.68 0.84 -4.86
N GLY A 47 -27.62 0.47 -6.14
CA GLY A 47 -28.49 -0.57 -6.71
C GLY A 47 -29.99 -0.39 -6.37
N ALA A 48 -30.81 -1.41 -6.67
CA ALA A 48 -32.25 -1.34 -6.38
C ALA A 48 -32.59 -1.36 -4.88
N ALA A 49 -31.72 -1.96 -4.05
CA ALA A 49 -31.99 -2.26 -2.65
C ALA A 49 -31.58 -1.16 -1.67
N TYR A 50 -30.72 -0.22 -2.05
CA TYR A 50 -30.20 0.84 -1.17
C TYR A 50 -30.44 2.24 -1.76
N ASN A 51 -31.53 2.43 -2.50
CA ASN A 51 -31.86 3.73 -3.07
C ASN A 51 -32.10 4.75 -1.93
N PRO A 52 -31.42 5.92 -1.91
CA PRO A 52 -31.58 6.94 -0.87
C PRO A 52 -32.99 7.52 -0.73
N ALA A 53 -33.84 7.38 -1.74
CA ALA A 53 -35.25 7.79 -1.71
C ALA A 53 -36.18 6.76 -1.03
N GLN A 54 -35.65 5.63 -0.56
CA GLN A 54 -36.41 4.66 0.22
C GLN A 54 -36.82 5.25 1.58
N PRO A 55 -37.97 4.82 2.13
CA PRO A 55 -38.45 5.29 3.42
C PRO A 55 -37.59 4.80 4.60
N ASP A 56 -37.59 5.55 5.70
CA ASP A 56 -36.77 5.23 6.87
C ASP A 56 -37.20 3.95 7.62
N TYR A 57 -38.48 3.56 7.49
CA TYR A 57 -38.98 2.32 8.07
C TYR A 57 -38.48 1.06 7.36
N TRP A 58 -37.80 1.19 6.21
CA TRP A 58 -37.10 0.09 5.57
C TRP A 58 -35.68 -0.03 6.10
N ARG A 59 -35.50 -0.94 7.05
CA ARG A 59 -34.29 -1.07 7.86
C ARG A 59 -33.31 -2.12 7.34
N LEU A 60 -32.05 -1.97 7.73
CA LEU A 60 -30.98 -2.91 7.40
C LEU A 60 -31.19 -4.24 8.15
N ASN A 61 -30.99 -5.37 7.47
CA ASN A 61 -31.11 -6.72 8.08
C ASN A 61 -29.75 -7.32 8.49
N VAL A 62 -28.66 -6.61 8.21
CA VAL A 62 -27.30 -6.95 8.65
C VAL A 62 -26.82 -5.90 9.65
N ASN A 63 -25.84 -6.24 10.48
CA ASN A 63 -25.31 -5.28 11.43
C ASN A 63 -24.52 -4.18 10.67
N ALA A 64 -24.76 -2.92 11.00
CA ALA A 64 -24.11 -1.76 10.38
C ALA A 64 -22.57 -1.81 10.41
N SER A 65 -21.96 -2.47 11.41
CA SER A 65 -20.50 -2.60 11.54
C SER A 65 -19.84 -3.43 10.42
N LEU A 66 -20.61 -4.21 9.66
CA LEU A 66 -20.11 -4.98 8.52
C LEU A 66 -19.90 -4.11 7.27
N ILE A 67 -20.46 -2.90 7.24
CA ILE A 67 -20.44 -2.02 6.08
C ILE A 67 -19.24 -1.07 6.17
N ARG A 68 -18.46 -1.01 5.09
CA ARG A 68 -17.26 -0.16 4.98
C ARG A 68 -16.97 0.21 3.53
N SER A 69 -16.21 1.28 3.33
CA SER A 69 -15.47 1.60 2.12
C SER A 69 -14.01 1.16 2.29
N ARG A 70 -13.13 1.54 1.36
CA ARG A 70 -11.68 1.37 1.55
C ARG A 70 -11.10 2.34 2.59
N THR A 71 -11.67 3.55 2.68
CA THR A 71 -11.13 4.66 3.48
C THR A 71 -11.79 4.82 4.85
N THR A 72 -13.04 4.37 5.01
CA THR A 72 -13.80 4.54 6.26
C THR A 72 -14.82 3.42 6.50
N THR A 73 -15.40 3.39 7.70
CA THR A 73 -16.51 2.47 8.03
C THR A 73 -17.84 3.22 8.09
N PHE A 74 -18.94 2.51 7.82
CA PHE A 74 -20.27 3.14 7.83
C PHE A 74 -20.63 3.74 9.20
N ASN A 75 -20.21 3.10 10.29
CA ASN A 75 -20.42 3.61 11.65
C ASN A 75 -19.60 4.85 11.98
N GLN A 76 -18.41 5.02 11.38
CA GLN A 76 -17.62 6.24 11.53
C GLN A 76 -18.19 7.39 10.69
N TRP A 77 -18.80 7.08 9.56
CA TRP A 77 -19.36 8.08 8.65
C TRP A 77 -20.69 8.69 9.14
N ARG A 78 -21.57 7.88 9.75
CA ARG A 78 -22.90 8.34 10.20
C ARG A 78 -22.86 9.01 11.58
N THR A 79 -23.76 9.98 11.79
CA THR A 79 -23.85 10.77 13.03
C THR A 79 -24.28 9.95 14.26
N ASP A 80 -25.24 9.02 14.09
CA ASP A 80 -25.70 8.13 15.15
C ASP A 80 -25.33 6.69 14.83
N SER A 81 -24.44 6.12 15.64
CA SER A 81 -23.96 4.75 15.53
C SER A 81 -24.60 3.77 16.52
N SER A 82 -25.49 4.26 17.38
CA SER A 82 -26.13 3.46 18.44
C SER A 82 -27.11 2.42 17.90
N ASP A 83 -27.82 2.75 16.81
CA ASP A 83 -28.72 1.84 16.12
C ASP A 83 -27.95 0.82 15.27
N PRO A 84 -27.94 -0.48 15.60
CA PRO A 84 -27.21 -1.50 14.85
C PRO A 84 -27.86 -1.85 13.49
N PHE A 85 -29.11 -1.46 13.27
CA PHE A 85 -29.92 -1.78 12.09
C PHE A 85 -30.63 -0.52 11.54
N PRO A 86 -29.88 0.51 11.11
CA PRO A 86 -30.45 1.79 10.67
C PRO A 86 -31.22 1.66 9.35
N PRO A 87 -31.93 2.73 8.92
CA PRO A 87 -32.55 2.80 7.59
C PRO A 87 -31.59 2.44 6.45
N ARG A 88 -32.04 1.61 5.49
CA ARG A 88 -31.23 1.21 4.33
C ARG A 88 -30.86 2.39 3.43
N ALA A 89 -31.69 3.43 3.39
CA ALA A 89 -31.42 4.65 2.64
C ALA A 89 -30.09 5.33 3.08
N LEU A 90 -29.73 5.23 4.36
CA LEU A 90 -28.46 5.77 4.87
C LEU A 90 -27.24 5.03 4.30
N VAL A 91 -27.35 3.72 4.07
CA VAL A 91 -26.29 2.93 3.42
C VAL A 91 -26.11 3.39 1.97
N GLY A 92 -27.20 3.70 1.27
CA GLY A 92 -27.15 4.30 -0.07
C GLY A 92 -26.40 5.63 -0.10
N LYS A 93 -26.73 6.53 0.85
CA LYS A 93 -26.04 7.82 0.99
C LYS A 93 -24.55 7.65 1.29
N PHE A 94 -24.19 6.67 2.12
CA PHE A 94 -22.80 6.32 2.41
C PHE A 94 -22.03 5.89 1.16
N PHE A 95 -22.59 5.01 0.34
CA PHE A 95 -21.93 4.57 -0.89
C PHE A 95 -21.85 5.68 -1.96
N GLN A 96 -22.83 6.57 -2.03
CA GLN A 96 -22.73 7.76 -2.89
C GLN A 96 -21.59 8.69 -2.43
N ALA A 97 -21.47 8.95 -1.14
CA ALA A 97 -20.37 9.73 -0.58
C ALA A 97 -19.01 9.06 -0.87
N THR A 98 -18.93 7.74 -0.74
CA THR A 98 -17.73 6.95 -1.07
C THR A 98 -17.34 7.10 -2.54
N PHE A 99 -18.31 7.10 -3.46
CA PHE A 99 -18.04 7.27 -4.88
C PHE A 99 -17.54 8.69 -5.21
N VAL A 100 -18.13 9.72 -4.59
CA VAL A 100 -17.64 11.11 -4.74
C VAL A 100 -16.21 11.23 -4.25
N GLU A 101 -15.90 10.70 -3.06
CA GLU A 101 -14.54 10.68 -2.50
C GLU A 101 -13.56 9.97 -3.44
N LEU A 102 -13.97 8.85 -4.05
CA LEU A 102 -13.16 8.12 -5.04
C LEU A 102 -12.88 8.95 -6.30
N GLN A 103 -13.84 9.74 -6.77
CA GLN A 103 -13.67 10.62 -7.93
C GLN A 103 -12.73 11.80 -7.64
N GLU A 104 -12.77 12.33 -6.43
CA GLU A 104 -11.91 13.44 -5.99
C GLU A 104 -10.45 13.02 -5.77
N ASN A 105 -10.21 11.72 -5.51
CA ASN A 105 -8.90 11.17 -5.13
C ASN A 105 -8.37 10.13 -6.13
N LEU A 106 -8.52 10.39 -7.43
CA LEU A 106 -8.04 9.48 -8.46
C LEU A 106 -6.50 9.43 -8.53
N PRO A 107 -5.89 8.24 -8.73
CA PRO A 107 -4.46 8.13 -8.99
C PRO A 107 -4.07 8.86 -10.30
N PRO A 108 -2.83 9.35 -10.42
CA PRO A 108 -2.36 9.99 -11.66
C PRO A 108 -2.59 9.10 -12.89
N GLY A 109 -3.14 9.69 -13.96
CA GLY A 109 -3.44 8.98 -15.20
C GLY A 109 -4.66 8.05 -15.16
N CYS A 110 -5.37 7.93 -14.03
CA CYS A 110 -6.58 7.12 -13.93
C CYS A 110 -7.86 7.93 -14.17
N THR A 111 -8.92 7.27 -14.65
CA THR A 111 -10.26 7.85 -14.80
C THR A 111 -11.34 6.87 -14.38
N ILE A 112 -12.46 7.41 -13.90
CA ILE A 112 -13.68 6.64 -13.62
C ILE A 112 -14.90 7.40 -14.14
N LYS A 113 -15.78 6.71 -14.87
CA LYS A 113 -16.98 7.30 -15.46
C LYS A 113 -18.19 6.42 -15.22
N HIS A 114 -19.28 7.03 -14.78
CA HIS A 114 -20.58 6.36 -14.74
C HIS A 114 -21.29 6.50 -16.10
N ILE A 115 -21.59 5.36 -16.71
CA ILE A 115 -22.40 5.25 -17.91
C ILE A 115 -23.81 4.88 -17.48
N LYS A 116 -24.70 5.87 -17.43
CA LYS A 116 -26.09 5.74 -16.97
C LYS A 116 -26.99 5.03 -17.99
N LYS A 117 -26.59 3.83 -18.41
CA LYS A 117 -27.26 2.98 -19.39
C LYS A 117 -27.04 1.53 -18.96
N ARG A 118 -28.05 0.68 -19.19
CA ARG A 118 -27.89 -0.78 -19.07
C ARG A 118 -27.07 -1.31 -20.26
N ALA A 119 -26.12 -2.21 -19.99
CA ALA A 119 -25.42 -2.96 -21.03
C ALA A 119 -26.21 -4.24 -21.36
N ASP A 120 -26.72 -4.33 -22.57
CA ASP A 120 -27.54 -5.45 -23.05
C ASP A 120 -26.74 -6.41 -23.97
N SER A 121 -25.57 -5.98 -24.44
CA SER A 121 -24.64 -6.73 -25.29
C SER A 121 -23.25 -6.85 -24.69
N LEU A 122 -22.67 -8.05 -24.77
CA LEU A 122 -21.30 -8.36 -24.39
C LEU A 122 -20.75 -9.42 -25.34
N GLU A 123 -19.77 -9.04 -26.15
CA GLU A 123 -19.19 -9.90 -27.18
C GLU A 123 -17.66 -9.82 -27.14
N GLN A 124 -16.99 -10.94 -27.40
CA GLN A 124 -15.53 -10.96 -27.51
C GLN A 124 -15.11 -10.43 -28.89
N ALA A 125 -14.16 -9.50 -28.91
CA ALA A 125 -13.63 -8.85 -30.11
C ALA A 125 -12.10 -8.99 -30.14
N GLY A 126 -11.61 -10.17 -30.53
CA GLY A 126 -10.18 -10.51 -30.43
C GLY A 126 -9.74 -10.68 -28.98
N GLU A 127 -8.68 -9.97 -28.57
CA GLU A 127 -8.20 -9.92 -27.18
C GLU A 127 -8.96 -8.89 -26.31
N LEU A 128 -9.86 -8.10 -26.91
CA LEU A 128 -10.68 -7.11 -26.21
C LEU A 128 -12.14 -7.56 -26.11
N TRP A 129 -12.90 -6.85 -25.30
CA TRP A 129 -14.33 -7.06 -25.11
C TRP A 129 -15.14 -5.87 -25.60
N ASN A 130 -16.18 -6.14 -26.39
CA ASN A 130 -17.14 -5.15 -26.85
C ASN A 130 -18.34 -5.10 -25.89
N VAL A 131 -18.55 -3.94 -25.26
CA VAL A 131 -19.73 -3.63 -24.46
C VAL A 131 -20.46 -2.46 -25.12
N GLU A 132 -21.66 -2.70 -25.64
CA GLU A 132 -22.51 -1.68 -26.27
C GLU A 132 -21.80 -0.84 -27.37
N GLY A 133 -20.86 -1.44 -28.11
CA GLY A 133 -20.10 -0.80 -29.18
C GLY A 133 -18.76 -0.18 -28.74
N LYS A 134 -18.37 -0.26 -27.46
CA LYS A 134 -17.09 0.23 -26.94
C LYS A 134 -16.17 -0.92 -26.53
N LEU A 135 -14.89 -0.81 -26.85
CA LEU A 135 -13.87 -1.84 -26.59
C LEU A 135 -13.16 -1.64 -25.24
N TYR A 136 -13.00 -2.73 -24.51
CA TYR A 136 -12.36 -2.79 -23.20
C TYR A 136 -11.33 -3.89 -23.13
N HIS A 137 -10.25 -3.65 -22.39
CA HIS A 137 -9.25 -4.68 -22.10
C HIS A 137 -9.81 -5.70 -21.11
N GLU A 138 -10.56 -5.25 -20.12
CA GLU A 138 -11.11 -6.09 -19.04
C GLU A 138 -12.60 -5.82 -18.82
N VAL A 139 -13.37 -6.87 -18.51
CA VAL A 139 -14.79 -6.75 -18.15
C VAL A 139 -15.08 -7.43 -16.81
N LEU A 140 -15.80 -6.74 -15.93
CA LEU A 140 -16.31 -7.30 -14.68
C LEU A 140 -17.84 -7.23 -14.66
N LEU A 141 -18.50 -8.36 -14.40
CA LEU A 141 -19.94 -8.42 -14.18
C LEU A 141 -20.27 -8.37 -12.68
N ALA A 142 -21.13 -7.42 -12.28
CA ALA A 142 -21.59 -7.14 -10.92
C ALA A 142 -23.01 -6.52 -10.92
N THR A 143 -23.89 -6.97 -11.81
CA THR A 143 -25.26 -6.46 -12.09
C THR A 143 -26.26 -6.68 -10.94
N GLY A 144 -26.03 -7.65 -10.07
CA GLY A 144 -26.87 -7.86 -8.88
C GLY A 144 -28.25 -8.47 -9.21
N HIS A 145 -29.33 -7.81 -8.78
CA HIS A 145 -30.68 -8.37 -8.90
C HIS A 145 -31.26 -8.17 -10.30
N ALA A 146 -31.65 -9.28 -10.96
CA ALA A 146 -32.34 -9.23 -12.24
C ALA A 146 -33.68 -8.48 -12.16
N HIS A 147 -34.15 -7.93 -13.28
CA HIS A 147 -35.47 -7.28 -13.34
C HIS A 147 -36.63 -8.25 -13.62
N SER A 148 -36.34 -9.40 -14.22
CA SER A 148 -37.32 -10.43 -14.59
C SER A 148 -36.72 -11.83 -14.44
N TRP A 149 -37.57 -12.85 -14.27
CA TRP A 149 -37.17 -14.26 -14.17
C TRP A 149 -38.37 -15.21 -14.41
N ASP A 150 -38.08 -16.44 -14.85
CA ASP A 150 -39.06 -17.49 -15.14
C ASP A 150 -39.65 -18.03 -13.83
N GLY A 151 -40.74 -17.42 -13.38
CA GLY A 151 -41.38 -17.73 -12.09
C GLY A 151 -41.87 -16.51 -11.33
N ALA A 152 -41.62 -15.30 -11.84
CA ALA A 152 -42.32 -14.09 -11.42
C ALA A 152 -43.83 -14.25 -11.62
N LEU A 153 -44.64 -13.77 -10.66
CA LEU A 153 -46.10 -13.77 -10.83
C LEU A 153 -46.52 -12.77 -11.91
N GLU A 154 -47.32 -13.22 -12.87
CA GLU A 154 -47.98 -12.34 -13.85
C GLU A 154 -48.94 -11.39 -13.12
N ASN A 155 -48.94 -10.11 -13.52
CA ASN A 155 -49.82 -9.06 -12.98
C ASN A 155 -49.69 -8.77 -11.47
N ALA A 156 -48.62 -9.24 -10.80
CA ALA A 156 -48.33 -8.89 -9.41
C ALA A 156 -47.44 -7.64 -9.31
N LEU A 157 -47.71 -6.80 -8.30
CA LEU A 157 -46.86 -5.65 -7.97
C LEU A 157 -45.53 -6.13 -7.36
N LYS A 158 -44.43 -5.44 -7.67
CA LYS A 158 -43.13 -5.69 -7.04
C LYS A 158 -42.94 -4.76 -5.85
N VAL A 159 -42.14 -5.21 -4.87
CA VAL A 159 -41.82 -4.40 -3.69
C VAL A 159 -40.87 -3.25 -4.03
N TYR A 160 -39.96 -3.48 -4.98
CA TYR A 160 -39.02 -2.47 -5.46
C TYR A 160 -39.32 -2.09 -6.93
N PRO A 161 -39.29 -0.79 -7.28
CA PRO A 161 -39.12 0.37 -6.40
C PRO A 161 -40.36 0.61 -5.50
N HIS A 162 -40.13 1.22 -4.33
CA HIS A 162 -41.14 1.49 -3.29
C HIS A 162 -42.46 2.07 -3.81
N ALA A 163 -42.40 2.98 -4.77
CA ALA A 163 -43.55 3.68 -5.33
C ALA A 163 -44.62 2.74 -5.94
N GLN A 164 -44.28 1.51 -6.33
CA GLN A 164 -45.27 0.59 -6.91
C GLN A 164 -46.40 0.24 -5.95
N LEU A 165 -46.09 0.12 -4.65
CA LEU A 165 -47.07 -0.27 -3.64
C LEU A 165 -48.12 0.82 -3.39
N ALA A 166 -47.86 2.06 -3.83
CA ALA A 166 -48.81 3.17 -3.77
C ALA A 166 -50.13 2.88 -4.52
N GLN A 167 -50.08 2.00 -5.54
CA GLN A 167 -51.22 1.63 -6.37
C GLN A 167 -52.33 0.89 -5.62
N ILE A 168 -52.02 0.28 -4.47
CA ILE A 168 -53.02 -0.39 -3.63
C ILE A 168 -53.78 0.66 -2.82
N SER A 169 -55.08 0.78 -3.07
CA SER A 169 -55.98 1.66 -2.30
C SER A 169 -56.30 1.09 -0.92
N ALA A 170 -56.72 1.96 0.01
CA ALA A 170 -57.19 1.58 1.34
C ALA A 170 -58.36 0.57 1.26
N GLY A 171 -58.48 -0.30 2.27
CA GLY A 171 -59.56 -1.27 2.38
C GLY A 171 -59.51 -2.47 1.43
N ARG A 172 -58.47 -2.59 0.58
CA ARG A 172 -58.27 -3.74 -0.31
C ARG A 172 -57.78 -4.97 0.45
N ARG A 173 -58.09 -6.17 -0.04
CA ARG A 173 -57.49 -7.44 0.39
C ARG A 173 -56.27 -7.72 -0.48
N VAL A 174 -55.13 -7.93 0.15
CA VAL A 174 -53.84 -8.04 -0.56
C VAL A 174 -53.22 -9.39 -0.26
N ALA A 175 -52.87 -10.16 -1.30
CA ALA A 175 -52.02 -11.34 -1.14
C ALA A 175 -50.55 -10.94 -1.30
N VAL A 176 -49.67 -11.49 -0.47
CA VAL A 176 -48.21 -11.28 -0.59
C VAL A 176 -47.52 -12.62 -0.71
N ARG A 177 -46.88 -12.87 -1.86
CA ARG A 177 -46.10 -14.09 -2.10
C ARG A 177 -44.75 -13.98 -1.40
N GLY A 178 -44.47 -14.91 -0.49
CA GLY A 178 -43.27 -14.93 0.34
C GLY A 178 -43.53 -14.39 1.75
N ALA A 179 -42.74 -14.87 2.71
CA ALA A 179 -42.84 -14.50 4.13
C ALA A 179 -41.44 -14.22 4.74
N ALA A 180 -40.50 -13.77 3.90
CA ALA A 180 -39.11 -13.46 4.26
C ALA A 180 -38.90 -11.94 4.41
N LEU A 181 -37.65 -11.46 4.37
CA LEU A 181 -37.31 -10.05 4.58
C LEU A 181 -38.08 -9.07 3.67
N THR A 182 -38.25 -9.38 2.38
CA THR A 182 -38.98 -8.52 1.43
C THR A 182 -40.49 -8.46 1.69
N PHE A 183 -41.06 -9.48 2.38
CA PHE A 183 -42.46 -9.42 2.83
C PHE A 183 -42.65 -8.33 3.89
N ILE A 184 -41.68 -8.20 4.80
CA ILE A 184 -41.70 -7.17 5.85
C ILE A 184 -41.73 -5.78 5.22
N ASP A 185 -40.91 -5.55 4.19
CA ASP A 185 -40.89 -4.28 3.46
C ASP A 185 -42.25 -3.95 2.84
N ALA A 186 -42.90 -4.93 2.22
CA ALA A 186 -44.24 -4.77 1.63
C ALA A 186 -45.28 -4.43 2.69
N VAL A 187 -45.27 -5.15 3.82
CA VAL A 187 -46.20 -4.95 4.92
C VAL A 187 -46.01 -3.58 5.56
N LEU A 188 -44.78 -3.17 5.85
CA LEU A 188 -44.49 -1.86 6.45
C LEU A 188 -44.86 -0.71 5.49
N ALA A 189 -44.64 -0.87 4.18
CA ALA A 189 -45.08 0.13 3.19
C ALA A 189 -46.61 0.27 3.11
N LEU A 190 -47.35 -0.80 3.37
CA LEU A 190 -48.82 -0.81 3.39
C LEU A 190 -49.44 -0.41 4.75
N THR A 191 -48.62 -0.26 5.79
CA THR A 191 -49.07 0.05 7.16
C THR A 191 -48.43 1.34 7.67
N GLU A 192 -47.23 1.28 8.22
CA GLU A 192 -46.46 2.46 8.66
C GLU A 192 -46.28 3.50 7.54
N GLY A 193 -45.99 3.03 6.32
CA GLY A 193 -45.91 3.86 5.12
C GLY A 193 -47.20 4.55 4.71
N ARG A 194 -48.34 4.16 5.31
CA ARG A 194 -49.66 4.79 5.12
C ARG A 194 -50.06 5.67 6.30
N GLY A 195 -49.14 5.93 7.23
CA GLY A 195 -49.33 6.81 8.38
C GLY A 195 -49.81 6.11 9.64
N GLY A 196 -49.90 4.78 9.64
CA GLY A 196 -50.06 4.03 10.90
C GLY A 196 -48.78 4.08 11.71
N TYR A 197 -48.86 3.79 13.01
CA TYR A 197 -47.69 3.84 13.89
C TYR A 197 -47.72 2.72 14.93
N PHE A 198 -46.56 2.45 15.53
CA PHE A 198 -46.37 1.43 16.56
C PHE A 198 -46.00 2.10 17.88
N ASP A 199 -46.63 1.65 18.97
CA ASP A 199 -46.26 1.99 20.35
C ASP A 199 -46.30 0.75 21.25
N GLU A 200 -46.23 0.95 22.57
CA GLU A 200 -46.26 -0.14 23.55
C GLU A 200 -47.59 -0.92 23.56
N ALA A 201 -48.70 -0.31 23.13
CA ALA A 201 -50.01 -0.95 23.07
C ALA A 201 -50.22 -1.76 21.78
N GLY A 202 -49.31 -1.63 20.79
CA GLY A 202 -49.35 -2.37 19.54
C GLY A 202 -49.37 -1.45 18.31
N TYR A 203 -50.09 -1.85 17.27
CA TYR A 203 -50.20 -1.07 16.04
C TYR A 203 -51.50 -0.27 15.97
N HIS A 204 -51.39 1.01 15.57
CA HIS A 204 -52.50 1.92 15.37
C HIS A 204 -52.69 2.23 13.89
N GLN A 205 -53.89 1.95 13.37
CA GLN A 205 -54.27 2.19 11.98
C GLN A 205 -54.48 3.68 11.70
N SER A 206 -54.10 4.14 10.51
CA SER A 206 -54.43 5.47 10.00
C SER A 206 -55.74 5.53 9.23
N GLY A 207 -56.32 4.36 8.91
CA GLY A 207 -57.50 4.21 8.04
C GLY A 207 -57.15 4.13 6.55
N LYS A 208 -55.86 4.17 6.19
CA LYS A 208 -55.37 4.05 4.81
C LYS A 208 -54.78 2.67 4.48
N GLU A 209 -54.79 1.77 5.44
CA GLU A 209 -54.29 0.40 5.32
C GLU A 209 -55.18 -0.46 4.42
N PRO A 210 -54.64 -1.56 3.85
CA PRO A 210 -55.45 -2.67 3.34
C PRO A 210 -56.39 -3.22 4.42
N ALA A 211 -57.54 -3.76 4.01
CA ALA A 211 -58.45 -4.43 4.94
C ALA A 211 -57.81 -5.69 5.54
N LYS A 212 -57.06 -6.45 4.73
CA LYS A 212 -56.31 -7.64 5.13
C LYS A 212 -55.09 -7.85 4.23
N ILE A 213 -54.01 -8.35 4.81
CA ILE A 213 -52.78 -8.78 4.13
C ILE A 213 -52.59 -10.28 4.37
N TYR A 214 -52.59 -11.08 3.31
CA TYR A 214 -52.47 -12.54 3.36
C TYR A 214 -51.08 -12.99 2.86
N PRO A 215 -50.10 -13.26 3.75
CA PRO A 215 -48.87 -13.95 3.35
C PRO A 215 -49.17 -15.37 2.87
N PHE A 216 -48.57 -15.77 1.75
CA PHE A 216 -48.54 -17.16 1.32
C PHE A 216 -47.15 -17.52 0.81
N SER A 217 -46.66 -18.72 1.16
CA SER A 217 -45.33 -19.17 0.74
C SER A 217 -45.28 -20.69 0.63
N ARG A 218 -44.32 -21.22 -0.14
CA ARG A 218 -44.14 -22.67 -0.30
C ARG A 218 -43.78 -23.39 1.00
N ARG A 219 -43.18 -22.68 1.97
CA ARG A 219 -42.72 -23.26 3.24
C ARG A 219 -43.71 -23.08 4.39
N GLY A 220 -44.62 -22.13 4.26
CA GLY A 220 -45.60 -21.80 5.28
C GLY A 220 -45.03 -21.32 6.62
N GLN A 221 -43.84 -20.70 6.60
CA GLN A 221 -43.13 -20.23 7.80
C GLN A 221 -42.56 -18.82 7.59
N PHE A 222 -42.46 -18.07 8.69
CA PHE A 222 -41.63 -16.86 8.77
C PHE A 222 -40.16 -17.23 9.02
N MET A 223 -39.26 -16.26 8.81
CA MET A 223 -37.85 -16.42 9.22
C MET A 223 -37.70 -16.21 10.72
N GLU A 224 -36.73 -16.89 11.33
CA GLU A 224 -36.38 -16.72 12.74
C GLU A 224 -35.82 -15.33 13.03
N VAL A 225 -36.12 -14.79 14.20
CA VAL A 225 -35.60 -13.48 14.60
C VAL A 225 -34.11 -13.56 14.92
N LYS A 226 -33.34 -12.66 14.33
CA LYS A 226 -31.91 -12.52 14.63
C LYS A 226 -31.72 -11.85 15.99
N PRO A 227 -30.91 -12.40 16.91
CA PRO A 227 -30.63 -11.77 18.20
C PRO A 227 -29.94 -10.42 18.06
N ASP A 228 -30.21 -9.51 18.99
CA ASP A 228 -29.46 -8.25 19.07
C ASP A 228 -27.99 -8.51 19.44
N PRO A 229 -27.05 -7.71 18.91
CA PRO A 229 -25.64 -7.83 19.27
C PRO A 229 -25.45 -7.69 20.79
N GLY A 230 -24.72 -8.62 21.39
CA GLY A 230 -24.39 -8.58 22.82
C GLY A 230 -25.38 -9.29 23.75
N ILE A 231 -26.52 -9.78 23.26
CA ILE A 231 -27.47 -10.56 24.08
C ILE A 231 -26.87 -11.91 24.50
N PHE A 232 -26.15 -12.58 23.59
CA PHE A 232 -25.52 -13.86 23.85
C PHE A 232 -24.01 -13.77 23.63
N THR A 233 -23.23 -14.17 24.64
CA THR A 233 -21.77 -14.30 24.53
C THR A 233 -21.42 -15.66 23.95
N ILE A 234 -20.76 -15.66 22.80
CA ILE A 234 -20.34 -16.88 22.11
C ILE A 234 -18.87 -17.11 22.38
N ASN A 235 -18.50 -18.29 22.91
CA ASN A 235 -17.09 -18.66 23.07
C ASN A 235 -16.43 -18.83 21.68
N PRO A 236 -15.45 -18.00 21.31
CA PRO A 236 -14.78 -18.11 20.02
C PRO A 236 -14.05 -19.44 19.81
N GLU A 237 -13.60 -20.11 20.87
CA GLU A 237 -12.91 -21.40 20.79
C GLU A 237 -13.80 -22.50 20.23
N ILE A 238 -15.09 -22.51 20.59
CA ILE A 238 -16.09 -23.44 20.04
C ILE A 238 -16.17 -23.23 18.53
N ILE A 239 -16.32 -21.98 18.10
CA ILE A 239 -16.45 -21.64 16.67
C ILE A 239 -15.18 -22.00 15.91
N ASN A 240 -14.00 -21.65 16.43
CA ASN A 240 -12.71 -21.93 15.78
C ASN A 240 -12.48 -23.44 15.61
N ARG A 241 -12.81 -24.24 16.63
CA ARG A 241 -12.72 -25.70 16.60
C ARG A 241 -13.57 -26.29 15.48
N TYR A 242 -14.81 -25.85 15.31
CA TYR A 242 -15.71 -26.39 14.30
C TYR A 242 -15.51 -25.78 12.92
N ALA A 243 -15.01 -24.54 12.83
CA ALA A 243 -14.64 -23.91 11.56
C ALA A 243 -13.55 -24.71 10.84
N ALA A 244 -12.54 -25.19 11.57
CA ALA A 244 -11.50 -26.06 11.00
C ALA A 244 -12.08 -27.37 10.44
N LYS A 245 -13.04 -27.98 11.14
CA LYS A 245 -13.70 -29.23 10.72
C LYS A 245 -14.61 -29.04 9.51
N ILE A 246 -15.43 -27.97 9.50
CA ILE A 246 -16.32 -27.67 8.36
C ILE A 246 -15.54 -27.53 7.06
N LYS A 247 -14.36 -26.90 7.08
CA LYS A 247 -13.53 -26.69 5.89
C LYS A 247 -13.08 -27.99 5.22
N ILE A 248 -13.08 -29.10 5.95
CA ILE A 248 -12.64 -30.42 5.45
C ILE A 248 -13.75 -31.49 5.50
N ALA A 249 -15.00 -31.09 5.76
CA ALA A 249 -16.14 -32.00 5.81
C ALA A 249 -16.23 -32.81 4.52
N ARG A 250 -16.33 -34.13 4.60
CA ARG A 250 -16.19 -35.01 3.42
C ARG A 250 -17.46 -35.02 2.57
N ASP A 251 -18.59 -35.23 3.22
CA ASP A 251 -19.92 -35.38 2.64
C ASP A 251 -20.99 -34.64 3.46
N MET A 252 -22.25 -34.78 3.06
CA MET A 252 -23.38 -34.10 3.70
C MET A 252 -23.62 -34.58 5.14
N ASP A 253 -23.37 -35.85 5.45
CA ASP A 253 -23.64 -36.41 6.77
C ASP A 253 -22.58 -35.91 7.76
N ASP A 254 -21.30 -35.95 7.36
CA ASP A 254 -20.19 -35.35 8.10
C ASP A 254 -20.43 -33.84 8.34
N PHE A 255 -20.89 -33.12 7.31
CA PHE A 255 -21.21 -31.71 7.39
C PHE A 255 -22.33 -31.42 8.41
N LYS A 256 -23.42 -32.20 8.38
CA LYS A 256 -24.53 -32.08 9.35
C LYS A 256 -24.11 -32.48 10.76
N GLU A 257 -23.26 -33.49 10.91
CA GLU A 257 -22.73 -33.91 12.20
C GLU A 257 -21.90 -32.80 12.84
N ILE A 258 -21.02 -32.16 12.06
CA ILE A 258 -20.21 -31.02 12.53
C ILE A 258 -21.11 -29.86 12.97
N LEU A 259 -22.12 -29.50 12.18
CA LEU A 259 -23.10 -28.46 12.56
C LEU A 259 -23.88 -28.84 13.83
N SER A 260 -24.30 -30.10 13.94
CA SER A 260 -25.01 -30.60 15.11
C SER A 260 -24.15 -30.50 16.37
N ASN A 261 -22.88 -30.88 16.26
CA ASN A 261 -21.91 -30.81 17.37
C ASN A 261 -21.67 -29.36 17.80
N CYS A 262 -21.52 -28.44 16.84
CA CYS A 262 -21.37 -27.02 17.13
C CYS A 262 -22.61 -26.45 17.83
N ALA A 263 -23.81 -26.77 17.36
CA ALA A 263 -25.06 -26.28 17.96
C ALA A 263 -25.27 -26.85 19.38
N SER A 264 -24.99 -28.13 19.60
CA SER A 264 -25.09 -28.75 20.94
C SER A 264 -24.09 -28.15 21.94
N ASP A 265 -22.86 -27.86 21.50
CA ASP A 265 -21.87 -27.19 22.36
C ASP A 265 -22.27 -25.74 22.69
N LEU A 266 -22.91 -25.03 21.76
CA LEU A 266 -23.45 -23.69 22.03
C LEU A 266 -24.58 -23.71 23.08
N LEU A 267 -25.32 -24.81 23.19
CA LEU A 267 -26.34 -25.01 24.21
C LEU A 267 -25.80 -25.63 25.52
N GLY A 268 -24.55 -26.09 25.53
CA GLY A 268 -23.99 -26.81 26.67
C GLY A 268 -24.68 -28.15 26.96
N THR A 269 -25.24 -28.81 25.93
CA THR A 269 -25.95 -30.09 26.07
C THR A 269 -25.31 -31.22 25.26
N ASN A 270 -25.39 -32.44 25.79
CA ASN A 270 -24.98 -33.66 25.08
C ASN A 270 -26.12 -34.30 24.26
N ASP A 271 -27.37 -33.90 24.49
CA ASP A 271 -28.52 -34.38 23.72
C ASP A 271 -28.61 -33.60 22.38
N LYS A 272 -28.51 -34.35 21.27
CA LYS A 272 -28.52 -33.80 19.92
C LYS A 272 -29.84 -34.01 19.19
N SER A 273 -30.81 -34.70 19.79
CA SER A 273 -32.04 -35.15 19.12
C SER A 273 -32.82 -34.00 18.50
N ALA A 274 -33.06 -32.92 19.25
CA ALA A 274 -33.77 -31.73 18.78
C ALA A 274 -32.98 -30.99 17.68
N VAL A 275 -31.66 -30.86 17.84
CA VAL A 275 -30.77 -30.23 16.84
C VAL A 275 -30.75 -31.03 15.53
N GLN A 276 -30.68 -32.36 15.62
CA GLN A 276 -30.69 -33.26 14.47
C GLN A 276 -32.04 -33.25 13.75
N ALA A 277 -33.16 -33.14 14.48
CA ALA A 277 -34.50 -33.01 13.88
C ALA A 277 -34.63 -31.73 13.04
N ILE A 278 -34.08 -30.61 13.51
CA ILE A 278 -34.04 -29.34 12.77
C ILE A 278 -33.18 -29.50 11.51
N LEU A 279 -31.98 -30.08 11.62
CA LEU A 279 -31.10 -30.33 10.45
C LEU A 279 -31.71 -31.32 9.44
N ALA A 280 -32.60 -32.21 9.88
CA ALA A 280 -33.38 -33.11 9.03
C ALA A 280 -34.61 -32.43 8.39
N CYS A 281 -34.91 -31.17 8.72
CA CYS A 281 -36.10 -30.44 8.28
C CYS A 281 -37.43 -31.10 8.75
N HIS A 282 -37.45 -31.71 9.94
CA HIS A 282 -38.64 -32.35 10.51
C HIS A 282 -39.38 -31.40 11.47
N GLY A 283 -40.68 -31.21 11.25
CA GLY A 283 -41.57 -30.45 12.14
C GLY A 283 -42.42 -29.40 11.40
N GLN A 284 -43.73 -29.46 11.56
CA GLN A 284 -44.64 -28.37 11.20
C GLN A 284 -45.24 -27.82 12.49
N GLU A 285 -44.83 -26.61 12.83
CA GLU A 285 -45.34 -25.86 13.98
C GLU A 285 -46.08 -24.61 13.48
N ASP A 286 -46.89 -24.02 14.35
CA ASP A 286 -47.60 -22.79 14.07
C ASP A 286 -46.60 -21.65 13.75
N PRO A 287 -46.63 -21.06 12.54
CA PRO A 287 -45.67 -20.05 12.12
C PRO A 287 -45.70 -18.78 12.98
N VAL A 288 -46.84 -18.45 13.59
CA VAL A 288 -46.96 -17.26 14.45
C VAL A 288 -46.37 -17.55 15.84
N ALA A 289 -46.66 -18.72 16.41
CA ALA A 289 -46.09 -19.14 17.69
C ALA A 289 -44.55 -19.20 17.63
N LYS A 290 -44.01 -19.72 16.53
CA LYS A 290 -42.57 -19.78 16.27
C LYS A 290 -41.92 -18.40 16.13
N LEU A 291 -42.52 -17.49 15.36
CA LEU A 291 -42.03 -16.11 15.24
C LEU A 291 -42.03 -15.39 16.61
N ARG A 292 -43.06 -15.62 17.43
CA ARG A 292 -43.16 -15.04 18.77
C ARG A 292 -42.10 -15.60 19.71
N LEU A 293 -41.89 -16.92 19.74
CA LEU A 293 -40.86 -17.55 20.56
C LEU A 293 -39.45 -17.09 20.17
N SER A 294 -39.15 -17.05 18.86
CA SER A 294 -37.85 -16.61 18.38
C SER A 294 -37.56 -15.14 18.68
N LEU A 295 -38.57 -14.26 18.69
CA LEU A 295 -38.43 -12.88 19.16
C LEU A 295 -38.06 -12.82 20.65
N GLN A 296 -38.74 -13.60 21.50
CA GLN A 296 -38.46 -13.65 22.94
C GLN A 296 -37.02 -14.13 23.20
N VAL A 297 -36.57 -15.16 22.47
CA VAL A 297 -35.18 -15.63 22.54
C VAL A 297 -34.21 -14.56 22.04
N ALA A 298 -34.49 -13.90 20.93
CA ALA A 298 -33.63 -12.86 20.35
C ALA A 298 -33.40 -11.66 21.29
N ARG A 299 -34.35 -11.41 22.20
CA ARG A 299 -34.29 -10.36 23.25
C ARG A 299 -33.70 -10.85 24.58
N GLY A 300 -33.42 -12.14 24.71
CA GLY A 300 -32.97 -12.74 25.97
C GLY A 300 -34.07 -12.92 27.02
N GLU A 301 -35.34 -12.79 26.63
CA GLU A 301 -36.50 -13.00 27.52
C GLU A 301 -36.70 -14.49 27.83
N VAL A 302 -36.29 -15.35 26.89
CA VAL A 302 -36.35 -16.83 26.99
C VAL A 302 -34.96 -17.40 26.68
N PRO A 303 -34.51 -18.45 27.39
CA PRO A 303 -33.25 -19.13 27.09
C PRO A 303 -33.17 -19.67 25.66
N PRO A 304 -31.97 -19.74 25.06
CA PRO A 304 -31.80 -20.25 23.70
C PRO A 304 -32.15 -21.74 23.60
N GLY A 305 -32.87 -22.09 22.53
CA GLY A 305 -33.22 -23.47 22.18
C GLY A 305 -32.46 -24.01 20.97
N ALA A 306 -32.82 -25.21 20.51
CA ALA A 306 -32.16 -25.90 19.41
C ALA A 306 -32.16 -25.12 18.08
N GLU A 307 -33.25 -24.41 17.75
CA GLU A 307 -33.34 -23.61 16.51
C GLU A 307 -32.39 -22.40 16.54
N TRP A 308 -32.34 -21.69 17.67
CA TRP A 308 -31.36 -20.63 17.88
C TRP A 308 -29.94 -21.15 17.72
N ALA A 309 -29.63 -22.30 18.32
CA ALA A 309 -28.28 -22.87 18.32
C ALA A 309 -27.83 -23.29 16.91
N VAL A 310 -28.73 -23.90 16.14
CA VAL A 310 -28.49 -24.25 14.74
C VAL A 310 -28.28 -22.99 13.89
N GLY A 311 -29.16 -21.98 14.03
CA GLY A 311 -29.03 -20.71 13.31
C GLY A 311 -27.74 -19.96 13.68
N GLN A 312 -27.36 -19.98 14.95
CA GLN A 312 -26.13 -19.38 15.46
C GLN A 312 -24.88 -20.13 14.99
N ALA A 313 -24.89 -21.46 15.00
CA ALA A 313 -23.80 -22.27 14.46
C ALA A 313 -23.60 -21.99 12.96
N TRP A 314 -24.67 -21.98 12.17
CA TRP A 314 -24.62 -21.64 10.75
C TRP A 314 -24.04 -20.25 10.51
N ARG A 315 -24.52 -19.24 11.25
CA ARG A 315 -24.06 -17.85 11.14
C ARG A 315 -22.59 -17.69 11.51
N SER A 316 -22.16 -18.31 12.61
CA SER A 316 -20.78 -18.21 13.11
C SER A 316 -19.79 -18.98 12.23
N LEU A 317 -20.20 -20.13 11.69
CA LEU A 317 -19.39 -20.95 10.79
C LEU A 317 -19.48 -20.51 9.33
N TYR A 318 -20.34 -19.55 9.00
CA TYR A 318 -20.60 -19.13 7.62
C TYR A 318 -19.33 -18.85 6.80
N PRO A 319 -18.29 -18.16 7.32
CA PRO A 319 -17.04 -17.99 6.56
C PRO A 319 -16.34 -19.31 6.20
N ALA A 320 -16.34 -20.29 7.12
CA ALA A 320 -15.80 -21.61 6.86
C ALA A 320 -16.67 -22.41 5.87
N ILE A 321 -17.99 -22.26 5.95
CA ILE A 321 -18.95 -22.89 5.03
C ILE A 321 -18.76 -22.33 3.62
N VAL A 322 -18.63 -21.00 3.48
CA VAL A 322 -18.32 -20.33 2.20
C VAL A 322 -17.04 -20.91 1.60
N GLN A 323 -15.98 -21.04 2.40
CA GLN A 323 -14.72 -21.63 1.95
C GLN A 323 -14.89 -23.09 1.50
N ARG A 324 -15.63 -23.92 2.25
CA ARG A 324 -15.84 -25.34 1.95
C ARG A 324 -16.67 -25.56 0.68
N THR A 325 -17.66 -24.71 0.46
CA THR A 325 -18.73 -24.97 -0.51
C THR A 325 -18.53 -24.24 -1.83
N SER A 326 -17.63 -23.27 -1.89
CA SER A 326 -17.36 -22.54 -3.13
C SER A 326 -16.47 -23.34 -4.10
N TYR A 327 -16.43 -22.96 -5.38
CA TYR A 327 -15.52 -23.50 -6.40
C TYR A 327 -15.55 -25.03 -6.54
N GLY A 328 -16.74 -25.60 -6.80
CA GLY A 328 -16.93 -27.05 -6.92
C GLY A 328 -17.05 -27.81 -5.59
N GLY A 329 -16.84 -27.15 -4.44
CA GLY A 329 -16.93 -27.80 -3.12
C GLY A 329 -18.30 -28.43 -2.82
N ARG A 330 -19.39 -27.95 -3.42
CA ARG A 330 -20.73 -28.53 -3.30
C ARG A 330 -20.87 -29.92 -3.93
N ALA A 331 -19.94 -30.35 -4.79
CA ALA A 331 -20.06 -31.61 -5.53
C ALA A 331 -20.19 -32.85 -4.62
N SER A 332 -19.52 -32.85 -3.46
CA SER A 332 -19.64 -33.95 -2.48
C SER A 332 -20.74 -33.72 -1.43
N LEU A 333 -21.48 -32.62 -1.51
CA LEU A 333 -22.48 -32.20 -0.53
C LEU A 333 -23.90 -32.27 -1.14
N ALA A 334 -24.33 -33.48 -1.50
CA ALA A 334 -25.65 -33.72 -2.08
C ALA A 334 -26.76 -33.16 -1.15
N GLY A 335 -27.67 -32.36 -1.70
CA GLY A 335 -28.75 -31.71 -0.94
C GLY A 335 -28.36 -30.40 -0.23
N PHE A 336 -27.14 -29.90 -0.42
CA PHE A 336 -26.67 -28.66 0.25
C PHE A 336 -27.59 -27.47 0.00
N ALA A 337 -28.09 -27.28 -1.23
CA ALA A 337 -28.96 -26.16 -1.56
C ALA A 337 -30.27 -26.17 -0.74
N GLN A 338 -30.84 -27.34 -0.48
CA GLN A 338 -32.04 -27.47 0.34
C GLN A 338 -31.75 -27.16 1.81
N LEU A 339 -30.63 -27.68 2.33
CA LEU A 339 -30.18 -27.42 3.70
C LEU A 339 -29.85 -25.93 3.89
N ALA A 340 -29.03 -25.35 3.02
CA ALA A 340 -28.65 -23.93 3.06
C ALA A 340 -29.90 -23.05 3.03
N ALA A 341 -30.82 -23.30 2.11
CA ALA A 341 -32.04 -22.51 2.04
C ALA A 341 -32.89 -22.64 3.31
N HIS A 342 -32.91 -23.79 4.01
CA HIS A 342 -33.58 -23.95 5.30
C HIS A 342 -32.84 -23.21 6.43
N LEU A 343 -31.53 -23.39 6.55
CA LEU A 343 -30.72 -22.80 7.63
C LEU A 343 -30.55 -21.29 7.49
N GLU A 344 -30.56 -20.75 6.27
CA GLU A 344 -30.58 -19.29 6.03
C GLU A 344 -31.85 -18.64 6.61
N SER A 345 -33.00 -19.33 6.58
CA SER A 345 -34.22 -18.84 7.23
C SER A 345 -34.15 -18.85 8.76
N LEU A 346 -33.24 -19.64 9.35
CA LEU A 346 -32.97 -19.63 10.79
C LEU A 346 -31.88 -18.60 11.16
N ALA A 347 -30.88 -18.44 10.29
CA ALA A 347 -29.66 -17.69 10.61
C ALA A 347 -29.72 -16.20 10.24
N PHE A 348 -30.47 -15.84 9.19
CA PHE A 348 -30.42 -14.50 8.58
C PHE A 348 -31.79 -13.81 8.50
N GLY A 349 -32.69 -14.10 9.45
CA GLY A 349 -33.99 -13.44 9.51
C GLY A 349 -33.95 -12.00 10.05
N PRO A 350 -35.12 -11.40 10.30
CA PRO A 350 -35.24 -9.98 10.58
C PRO A 350 -34.66 -9.58 11.94
N PRO A 351 -34.29 -8.30 12.14
CA PRO A 351 -33.96 -7.78 13.45
C PRO A 351 -35.19 -7.76 14.37
N PRO A 352 -35.02 -7.76 15.71
CA PRO A 352 -36.12 -7.85 16.67
C PRO A 352 -37.19 -6.78 16.50
N VAL A 353 -36.78 -5.55 16.16
CA VAL A 353 -37.69 -4.42 15.91
C VAL A 353 -38.70 -4.70 14.78
N ASN A 354 -38.25 -5.30 13.67
CA ASN A 354 -39.12 -5.59 12.54
C ASN A 354 -40.02 -6.80 12.82
N ALA A 355 -39.49 -7.82 13.50
CA ALA A 355 -40.28 -8.98 13.90
C ALA A 355 -41.41 -8.59 14.86
N GLN A 356 -41.14 -7.71 15.83
CA GLN A 356 -42.16 -7.16 16.73
C GLN A 356 -43.28 -6.44 15.95
N LYS A 357 -42.92 -5.61 14.96
CA LYS A 357 -43.90 -4.92 14.12
C LYS A 357 -44.80 -5.90 13.36
N ILE A 358 -44.24 -6.98 12.82
CA ILE A 358 -45.04 -8.02 12.14
C ILE A 358 -46.00 -8.70 13.11
N LEU A 359 -45.54 -9.09 14.31
CA LEU A 359 -46.41 -9.68 15.33
C LEU A 359 -47.54 -8.73 15.76
N ALA A 360 -47.23 -7.45 15.98
CA ALA A 360 -48.23 -6.44 16.32
C ALA A 360 -49.32 -6.30 15.22
N LEU A 361 -48.94 -6.41 13.94
CA LEU A 361 -49.89 -6.39 12.82
C LEU A 361 -50.71 -7.68 12.69
N ILE A 362 -50.17 -8.82 13.11
CA ILE A 362 -50.91 -10.08 13.21
C ILE A 362 -51.92 -9.99 14.35
N ASP A 363 -51.50 -9.50 15.51
CA ASP A 363 -52.35 -9.35 16.70
C ASP A 363 -53.47 -8.31 16.48
N ALA A 364 -53.19 -7.24 15.71
CA ALA A 364 -54.19 -6.28 15.25
C ALA A 364 -55.12 -6.84 14.14
N GLY A 365 -54.88 -8.06 13.67
CA GLY A 365 -55.67 -8.72 12.63
C GLY A 365 -55.51 -8.14 11.23
N ILE A 366 -54.50 -7.31 10.97
CA ILE A 366 -54.25 -6.74 9.64
C ILE A 366 -53.54 -7.77 8.77
N VAL A 367 -52.57 -8.48 9.34
CA VAL A 367 -51.89 -9.60 8.70
C VAL A 367 -52.60 -10.89 9.10
N ASP A 368 -53.14 -11.60 8.11
CA ASP A 368 -53.89 -12.84 8.32
C ASP A 368 -53.07 -14.03 7.78
N THR A 369 -52.58 -14.85 8.69
CA THR A 369 -51.68 -15.97 8.40
C THR A 369 -52.39 -17.27 8.03
N ALA A 370 -53.73 -17.26 7.88
CA ALA A 370 -54.48 -18.45 7.50
C ALA A 370 -54.01 -19.05 6.16
N ALA A 371 -53.61 -18.21 5.21
CA ALA A 371 -53.07 -18.62 3.90
C ALA A 371 -51.58 -19.02 3.93
N LEU A 372 -50.90 -18.82 5.06
CA LEU A 372 -49.51 -19.20 5.24
C LEU A 372 -49.39 -20.67 5.66
N SER A 373 -50.37 -21.22 6.39
CA SER A 373 -50.36 -22.64 6.77
C SER A 373 -50.35 -23.55 5.53
N PRO A 374 -49.64 -24.70 5.56
CA PRO A 374 -49.64 -25.69 4.47
C PRO A 374 -51.03 -26.19 4.07
N ALA A 375 -52.00 -26.17 4.99
CA ALA A 375 -53.40 -26.52 4.75
C ALA A 375 -54.28 -25.31 4.37
N GLY A 376 -53.73 -24.10 4.42
CA GLY A 376 -54.40 -22.84 4.15
C GLY A 376 -54.69 -22.62 2.67
N ARG A 377 -55.91 -22.16 2.35
CA ARG A 377 -56.25 -21.69 1.00
C ARG A 377 -56.21 -20.17 0.98
N LEU A 378 -55.55 -19.60 -0.03
CA LEU A 378 -55.53 -18.15 -0.24
C LEU A 378 -56.95 -17.65 -0.54
N PRO A 379 -57.50 -16.69 0.23
CA PRO A 379 -58.81 -16.10 -0.06
C PRO A 379 -58.80 -15.31 -1.39
N ALA A 380 -59.99 -14.95 -1.88
CA ALA A 380 -60.09 -14.00 -2.98
C ALA A 380 -59.50 -12.64 -2.56
N VAL A 381 -58.56 -12.13 -3.35
CA VAL A 381 -57.85 -10.87 -3.09
C VAL A 381 -58.03 -9.89 -4.24
N ASP A 382 -57.87 -8.60 -3.94
CA ASP A 382 -58.04 -7.51 -4.89
C ASP A 382 -56.72 -7.05 -5.52
N ALA A 383 -55.58 -7.40 -4.90
CA ALA A 383 -54.25 -7.17 -5.42
C ALA A 383 -53.27 -8.26 -4.94
N THR A 384 -52.23 -8.52 -5.73
CA THR A 384 -51.15 -9.45 -5.37
C THR A 384 -49.81 -8.73 -5.43
N ILE A 385 -48.98 -8.91 -4.40
CA ILE A 385 -47.60 -8.45 -4.33
C ILE A 385 -46.69 -9.68 -4.40
N ASP A 386 -45.68 -9.62 -5.27
CA ASP A 386 -44.63 -10.62 -5.34
C ASP A 386 -43.41 -10.15 -4.56
N ALA A 387 -43.28 -10.64 -3.32
CA ALA A 387 -42.14 -10.36 -2.44
C ALA A 387 -41.03 -11.43 -2.57
N VAL A 388 -41.05 -12.25 -3.63
CA VAL A 388 -39.97 -13.16 -3.98
C VAL A 388 -39.02 -12.47 -4.96
N LEU A 389 -37.76 -12.30 -4.54
CA LEU A 389 -36.71 -11.75 -5.39
C LEU A 389 -36.28 -12.77 -6.45
N PRO A 390 -35.81 -12.31 -7.62
CA PRO A 390 -35.25 -13.19 -8.64
C PRO A 390 -34.17 -14.10 -8.07
N PRO A 391 -34.11 -15.37 -8.50
CA PRO A 391 -33.05 -16.27 -8.09
C PRO A 391 -31.69 -15.69 -8.49
N PRO A 392 -30.63 -16.00 -7.73
CA PRO A 392 -29.28 -15.61 -8.09
C PRO A 392 -28.80 -16.36 -9.35
N GLY A 393 -27.75 -15.85 -10.00
CA GLY A 393 -27.26 -16.33 -11.31
C GLY A 393 -27.44 -15.33 -12.47
N LEU A 394 -26.95 -15.70 -13.65
CA LEU A 394 -26.94 -14.86 -14.87
C LEU A 394 -28.34 -14.79 -15.53
N ASN A 395 -29.27 -14.08 -14.89
CA ASN A 395 -30.70 -14.16 -15.22
C ASN A 395 -31.24 -13.04 -16.14
N SER A 396 -30.45 -12.03 -16.54
CA SER A 396 -30.74 -10.95 -17.54
C SER A 396 -29.93 -9.69 -17.18
N PRO A 397 -29.43 -8.83 -18.11
CA PRO A 397 -29.68 -8.80 -19.56
C PRO A 397 -28.74 -9.67 -20.42
N LEU A 398 -27.58 -10.08 -19.89
CA LEU A 398 -26.57 -10.82 -20.62
C LEU A 398 -26.82 -12.34 -20.69
N ARG A 399 -28.10 -12.76 -20.62
CA ARG A 399 -28.52 -14.18 -20.62
C ARG A 399 -28.11 -14.95 -21.89
N ASN A 400 -27.84 -14.23 -22.98
CA ASN A 400 -27.40 -14.79 -24.26
C ASN A 400 -25.88 -14.66 -24.48
N SER A 401 -25.15 -14.09 -23.51
CA SER A 401 -23.70 -13.92 -23.61
C SER A 401 -22.96 -15.26 -23.61
N PRO A 402 -21.72 -15.32 -24.12
CA PRO A 402 -20.87 -16.50 -24.01
C PRO A 402 -20.71 -17.00 -22.57
N ILE A 403 -20.71 -16.08 -21.60
CA ILE A 403 -20.59 -16.39 -20.17
C ILE A 403 -21.82 -17.16 -19.66
N ALA A 404 -23.03 -16.72 -20.02
CA ALA A 404 -24.26 -17.39 -19.63
C ALA A 404 -24.36 -18.80 -20.23
N GLN A 405 -23.89 -18.99 -21.47
CA GLN A 405 -23.80 -20.30 -22.09
C GLN A 405 -22.82 -21.21 -21.34
N LEU A 406 -21.61 -20.72 -21.01
CA LEU A 406 -20.63 -21.51 -20.23
C LEU A 406 -21.13 -21.89 -18.84
N ALA A 407 -21.76 -20.94 -18.13
CA ALA A 407 -22.32 -21.17 -16.81
C ALA A 407 -23.43 -22.24 -16.82
N ALA A 408 -24.22 -22.31 -17.90
CA ALA A 408 -25.24 -23.34 -18.08
C ALA A 408 -24.64 -24.74 -18.34
N HIS A 409 -23.52 -24.83 -19.06
CA HIS A 409 -22.87 -26.11 -19.36
C HIS A 409 -22.03 -26.66 -18.20
N ASN A 410 -21.45 -25.80 -17.35
CA ASN A 410 -20.55 -26.20 -16.26
C ASN A 410 -21.02 -25.65 -14.90
N PRO A 411 -22.20 -26.04 -14.40
CA PRO A 411 -22.76 -25.49 -13.18
C PRO A 411 -21.83 -25.69 -11.98
N GLY A 412 -21.48 -24.59 -11.30
CA GLY A 412 -20.63 -24.62 -10.10
C GLY A 412 -19.12 -24.71 -10.34
N GLN A 413 -18.65 -24.79 -11.59
CA GLN A 413 -17.22 -24.93 -11.95
C GLN A 413 -16.76 -23.98 -13.08
N TRP A 414 -17.56 -22.99 -13.42
CA TRP A 414 -17.29 -22.06 -14.52
C TRP A 414 -16.56 -20.76 -14.09
N LEU A 415 -16.25 -20.62 -12.79
CA LEU A 415 -15.44 -19.50 -12.26
C LEU A 415 -14.23 -20.01 -11.48
N ASP A 416 -13.11 -19.32 -11.62
CA ASP A 416 -11.91 -19.52 -10.80
C ASP A 416 -11.94 -18.71 -9.50
N ALA A 417 -10.93 -18.89 -8.64
CA ALA A 417 -10.83 -18.25 -7.34
C ALA A 417 -10.51 -16.73 -7.37
N GLN A 418 -10.21 -16.20 -8.56
CA GLN A 418 -10.04 -14.77 -8.85
C GLN A 418 -11.34 -14.17 -9.44
N GLY A 419 -12.36 -14.99 -9.67
CA GLY A 419 -13.63 -14.57 -10.30
C GLY A 419 -13.57 -14.59 -11.82
N GLY A 420 -12.47 -15.05 -12.43
CA GLY A 420 -12.34 -15.20 -13.87
C GLY A 420 -13.24 -16.30 -14.41
N VAL A 421 -13.78 -16.11 -15.61
CA VAL A 421 -14.62 -17.12 -16.29
C VAL A 421 -13.72 -18.18 -16.91
N VAL A 422 -13.86 -19.43 -16.46
CA VAL A 422 -13.05 -20.55 -16.96
C VAL A 422 -13.28 -20.72 -18.46
N GLY A 423 -12.19 -20.66 -19.23
CA GLY A 423 -12.21 -20.76 -20.69
C GLY A 423 -12.30 -19.41 -21.43
N LEU A 424 -12.47 -18.29 -20.72
CA LEU A 424 -12.44 -16.94 -21.28
C LEU A 424 -11.37 -16.09 -20.59
N LYS A 425 -10.69 -15.23 -21.36
CA LYS A 425 -9.71 -14.30 -20.83
C LYS A 425 -10.33 -12.92 -20.61
N HIS A 426 -9.77 -12.18 -19.66
CA HIS A 426 -10.10 -10.77 -19.40
C HIS A 426 -11.57 -10.49 -19.08
N VAL A 427 -12.24 -11.47 -18.49
CA VAL A 427 -13.62 -11.34 -18.05
C VAL A 427 -13.82 -12.04 -16.71
N ALA A 428 -14.46 -11.34 -15.78
CA ALA A 428 -14.72 -11.81 -14.43
C ALA A 428 -16.16 -11.58 -13.99
N VAL A 429 -16.64 -12.38 -13.03
CA VAL A 429 -17.98 -12.27 -12.46
C VAL A 429 -17.90 -12.29 -10.93
N VAL A 430 -18.57 -11.32 -10.31
CA VAL A 430 -18.67 -11.19 -8.85
C VAL A 430 -20.11 -10.89 -8.44
N GLY A 431 -20.40 -10.99 -7.15
CA GLY A 431 -21.74 -10.70 -6.63
C GLY A 431 -22.75 -11.81 -6.94
N ARG A 432 -24.03 -11.43 -7.00
CA ARG A 432 -25.17 -12.36 -7.02
C ARG A 432 -25.12 -13.37 -8.19
N GLU A 433 -24.48 -13.00 -9.28
CA GLU A 433 -24.35 -13.83 -10.48
C GLU A 433 -23.43 -15.02 -10.29
N SER A 434 -22.47 -14.94 -9.35
CA SER A 434 -21.56 -16.03 -9.04
C SER A 434 -22.09 -17.01 -7.99
N GLU A 435 -23.33 -16.84 -7.48
CA GLU A 435 -23.86 -17.61 -6.33
C GLU A 435 -23.84 -19.15 -6.54
N ASN A 436 -23.97 -19.62 -7.79
CA ASN A 436 -23.92 -21.06 -8.06
C ASN A 436 -22.50 -21.64 -7.87
N VAL A 437 -21.46 -20.80 -7.91
CA VAL A 437 -20.06 -21.16 -7.63
C VAL A 437 -19.63 -20.71 -6.23
N VAL A 438 -19.99 -19.49 -5.81
CA VAL A 438 -19.57 -18.87 -4.55
C VAL A 438 -20.79 -18.74 -3.63
N LEU A 439 -20.71 -19.11 -2.36
CA LEU A 439 -21.85 -18.96 -1.44
C LEU A 439 -21.93 -17.55 -0.83
N GLY A 440 -23.10 -16.93 -0.82
CA GLY A 440 -23.34 -15.58 -0.29
C GLY A 440 -22.49 -14.44 -0.88
N PRO A 441 -22.13 -14.40 -2.18
CA PRO A 441 -21.39 -13.29 -2.79
C PRO A 441 -22.12 -11.94 -2.78
N ASP A 442 -23.42 -11.90 -2.51
CA ASP A 442 -24.25 -10.67 -2.45
C ASP A 442 -24.27 -9.98 -1.07
N THR A 443 -23.46 -10.43 -0.10
CA THR A 443 -23.35 -9.78 1.23
C THR A 443 -22.79 -8.35 1.14
N LEU A 444 -23.06 -7.46 2.10
CA LEU A 444 -22.34 -6.18 2.18
C LEU A 444 -20.94 -6.31 2.83
N SER A 445 -20.63 -7.47 3.43
CA SER A 445 -19.31 -7.70 4.00
C SER A 445 -18.24 -7.74 2.90
N ARG A 446 -17.19 -6.92 3.07
CA ARG A 446 -15.99 -6.91 2.23
C ARG A 446 -14.91 -7.92 2.70
N THR A 447 -15.09 -8.53 3.87
CA THR A 447 -14.11 -9.47 4.45
C THR A 447 -14.51 -10.93 4.27
N LEU A 448 -15.74 -11.20 3.82
CA LEU A 448 -16.21 -12.57 3.61
C LEU A 448 -15.57 -13.22 2.37
N HIS A 449 -15.26 -12.41 1.35
CA HIS A 449 -14.80 -12.87 0.04
C HIS A 449 -13.58 -12.08 -0.41
N ASN A 450 -12.58 -12.77 -0.95
CA ASN A 450 -11.36 -12.13 -1.51
C ASN A 450 -11.37 -12.04 -3.04
N VAL A 451 -12.52 -12.30 -3.68
CA VAL A 451 -12.62 -12.36 -5.15
C VAL A 451 -12.30 -11.01 -5.79
N ILE A 452 -12.93 -9.92 -5.32
CA ILE A 452 -12.70 -8.56 -5.85
C ILE A 452 -11.24 -8.11 -5.66
N PRO A 453 -10.63 -8.23 -4.45
CA PRO A 453 -9.19 -8.00 -4.26
C PRO A 453 -8.28 -8.77 -5.22
N ARG A 454 -8.53 -10.07 -5.39
CA ARG A 454 -7.73 -10.92 -6.28
C ARG A 454 -7.90 -10.55 -7.75
N TRP A 455 -9.12 -10.27 -8.18
CA TRP A 455 -9.42 -9.80 -9.52
C TRP A 455 -8.66 -8.51 -9.84
N ALA A 456 -8.77 -7.49 -8.99
CA ALA A 456 -8.12 -6.21 -9.18
C ALA A 456 -6.59 -6.35 -9.26
N ALA A 457 -5.98 -7.14 -8.37
CA ALA A 457 -4.55 -7.43 -8.42
C ALA A 457 -4.15 -8.14 -9.72
N THR A 458 -4.98 -9.07 -10.21
CA THR A 458 -4.74 -9.81 -11.46
C THR A 458 -4.80 -8.91 -12.68
N VAL A 459 -5.79 -7.99 -12.75
CA VAL A 459 -5.91 -7.00 -13.84
C VAL A 459 -4.64 -6.15 -13.95
N ILE A 460 -4.16 -5.62 -12.82
CA ILE A 460 -2.95 -4.79 -12.79
C ILE A 460 -1.70 -5.61 -13.13
N LYS A 461 -1.56 -6.82 -12.56
CA LYS A 461 -0.43 -7.72 -12.84
C LYS A 461 -0.31 -8.07 -14.32
N ASN A 462 -1.43 -8.38 -14.98
CA ASN A 462 -1.44 -8.79 -16.38
C ASN A 462 -1.15 -7.64 -17.35
N SER A 463 -1.31 -6.41 -16.89
CA SER A 463 -1.24 -5.22 -17.72
C SER A 463 0.00 -4.35 -17.44
N ALA A 464 0.72 -4.62 -16.35
CA ALA A 464 1.99 -4.00 -16.08
C ALA A 464 3.07 -4.54 -17.05
N PRO A 465 3.91 -3.69 -17.66
CA PRO A 465 5.11 -4.14 -18.34
C PRO A 465 5.95 -5.01 -17.40
N LYS A 466 6.38 -6.19 -17.87
CA LYS A 466 7.25 -7.09 -17.10
C LYS A 466 8.71 -6.62 -17.11
N THR A 467 8.97 -5.43 -16.58
CA THR A 467 10.31 -4.88 -16.31
C THR A 467 10.30 -4.23 -14.93
N LEU A 468 11.48 -3.80 -14.42
CA LEU A 468 11.66 -3.01 -13.18
C LEU A 468 10.75 -1.77 -13.02
N ALA A 469 9.90 -1.46 -14.01
CA ALA A 469 8.86 -0.44 -13.97
C ALA A 469 7.66 -0.76 -13.03
N ASN A 470 7.52 -1.99 -12.54
CA ASN A 470 6.53 -2.34 -11.52
C ASN A 470 7.21 -2.80 -10.21
N PRO A 471 7.20 -1.97 -9.15
CA PRO A 471 7.94 -2.28 -7.94
C PRO A 471 7.34 -3.49 -7.22
N ARG A 472 8.11 -4.58 -7.16
CA ARG A 472 7.77 -5.78 -6.36
C ARG A 472 7.85 -5.55 -4.85
N MET A 473 8.34 -4.37 -4.47
CA MET A 473 8.46 -3.90 -3.11
C MET A 473 8.40 -2.37 -3.13
N MET A 474 7.67 -1.75 -2.21
CA MET A 474 7.63 -0.31 -2.04
C MET A 474 7.20 0.07 -0.63
N ALA A 475 7.56 1.25 -0.14
CA ALA A 475 6.98 1.73 1.11
C ALA A 475 5.52 2.16 0.94
N ILE A 476 4.78 2.26 2.04
CA ILE A 476 3.40 2.80 2.05
C ILE A 476 3.34 4.20 1.45
N GLU A 477 4.34 5.02 1.79
CA GLU A 477 4.59 6.33 1.19
C GLU A 477 5.80 6.19 0.26
N PRO A 478 5.58 5.97 -1.05
CA PRO A 478 6.62 5.56 -1.96
C PRO A 478 7.61 6.68 -2.25
N LEU A 479 8.88 6.32 -2.33
CA LEU A 479 10.00 7.15 -2.75
C LEU A 479 10.85 6.31 -3.70
N THR A 480 10.38 6.24 -4.95
CA THR A 480 10.94 5.40 -5.99
C THR A 480 12.30 5.92 -6.41
N ALA A 481 13.34 5.12 -6.16
CA ALA A 481 14.70 5.50 -6.49
C ALA A 481 14.90 5.67 -7.99
N ARG A 482 15.63 6.71 -8.38
CA ARG A 482 16.20 6.83 -9.72
C ARG A 482 17.29 5.77 -9.89
N LEU A 483 17.20 4.98 -10.95
CA LEU A 483 18.16 3.93 -11.28
C LEU A 483 19.01 4.33 -12.49
N GLU A 484 20.31 4.06 -12.40
CA GLU A 484 21.19 4.13 -13.56
C GLU A 484 21.00 2.90 -14.46
N PRO A 485 21.23 3.01 -15.78
CA PRO A 485 21.08 1.89 -16.71
C PRO A 485 21.82 0.62 -16.28
N TRP A 486 23.06 0.74 -15.79
CA TRP A 486 23.83 -0.43 -15.34
C TRP A 486 23.19 -1.14 -14.12
N ALA A 487 22.53 -0.38 -13.24
CA ALA A 487 21.85 -0.93 -12.09
C ALA A 487 20.55 -1.62 -12.50
N ILE A 488 19.86 -1.10 -13.51
CA ILE A 488 18.70 -1.77 -14.13
C ILE A 488 19.17 -3.11 -14.73
N ASP A 489 20.24 -3.11 -15.52
CA ASP A 489 20.79 -4.31 -16.14
C ASP A 489 21.16 -5.38 -15.08
N LEU A 490 21.84 -4.96 -13.99
CA LEU A 490 22.16 -5.85 -12.87
C LEU A 490 20.91 -6.44 -12.22
N LEU A 491 19.90 -5.61 -11.93
CA LEU A 491 18.73 -6.01 -11.16
C LEU A 491 17.70 -6.81 -11.97
N ASP A 492 17.69 -6.65 -13.29
CA ASP A 492 16.94 -7.51 -14.20
C ASP A 492 17.60 -8.90 -14.35
N ASP A 493 18.92 -9.00 -14.18
CA ASP A 493 19.66 -10.26 -14.13
C ASP A 493 19.69 -10.88 -12.72
N ARG A 494 18.63 -11.62 -12.42
CA ARG A 494 18.46 -12.28 -11.11
C ARG A 494 19.54 -13.30 -10.80
N GLN A 495 20.02 -14.01 -11.82
CA GLN A 495 21.08 -14.99 -11.68
C GLN A 495 22.37 -14.28 -11.28
N ARG A 496 22.68 -13.16 -11.94
CA ARG A 496 23.86 -12.36 -11.60
C ARG A 496 23.82 -11.81 -10.19
N CYS A 497 22.66 -11.31 -9.74
CA CYS A 497 22.47 -10.91 -8.34
C CYS A 497 22.72 -12.09 -7.37
N GLN A 498 22.23 -13.28 -7.70
CA GLN A 498 22.44 -14.49 -6.91
C GLN A 498 23.91 -14.90 -6.86
N GLU A 499 24.61 -14.88 -8.01
CA GLU A 499 26.04 -15.18 -8.13
C GLU A 499 26.87 -14.25 -7.22
N ILE A 500 26.62 -12.94 -7.28
CA ILE A 500 27.32 -11.95 -6.44
C ILE A 500 27.13 -12.27 -4.95
N VAL A 501 25.89 -12.50 -4.53
CA VAL A 501 25.57 -12.77 -3.12
C VAL A 501 26.07 -14.15 -2.66
N ALA A 502 26.20 -15.12 -3.57
CA ALA A 502 26.74 -16.44 -3.28
C ALA A 502 28.28 -16.44 -3.19
N GLU A 503 28.95 -15.72 -4.08
CA GLU A 503 30.42 -15.67 -4.18
C GLU A 503 31.04 -14.73 -3.15
N PHE A 504 30.47 -13.51 -3.00
CA PHE A 504 31.04 -12.45 -2.16
C PHE A 504 30.34 -12.27 -0.81
N GLY A 505 29.23 -13.00 -0.59
CA GLY A 505 28.46 -12.98 0.64
C GLY A 505 27.30 -11.98 0.66
N SER A 506 26.54 -11.98 1.77
CA SER A 506 25.47 -11.01 2.03
C SER A 506 25.79 -10.18 3.29
N PRO A 507 25.68 -8.84 3.23
CA PRO A 507 25.41 -8.05 2.03
C PRO A 507 26.66 -7.89 1.16
N ALA A 508 26.46 -7.60 -0.13
CA ALA A 508 27.51 -7.20 -1.06
C ALA A 508 27.25 -5.79 -1.61
N ASN A 509 28.28 -4.94 -1.62
CA ASN A 509 28.26 -3.62 -2.23
C ASN A 509 28.71 -3.76 -3.69
N VAL A 510 27.80 -3.54 -4.64
CA VAL A 510 28.12 -3.52 -6.07
C VAL A 510 28.39 -2.09 -6.51
N LEU A 511 29.55 -1.85 -7.12
CA LEU A 511 30.08 -0.52 -7.45
C LEU A 511 30.28 -0.36 -8.95
N HIS A 512 29.90 0.79 -9.51
CA HIS A 512 30.23 1.13 -10.90
C HIS A 512 30.70 2.59 -10.99
N HIS A 513 31.91 2.80 -11.53
CA HIS A 513 32.55 4.12 -11.54
C HIS A 513 32.16 5.00 -12.74
N ALA A 514 31.49 4.46 -13.77
CA ALA A 514 31.15 5.23 -14.97
C ALA A 514 30.26 6.47 -14.69
N PRO A 515 29.21 6.39 -13.85
CA PRO A 515 28.39 7.56 -13.53
C PRO A 515 29.18 8.69 -12.86
N LEU A 516 30.19 8.36 -12.05
CA LEU A 516 31.05 9.35 -11.40
C LEU A 516 31.75 10.27 -12.41
N LEU A 517 32.28 9.72 -13.50
CA LEU A 517 32.94 10.52 -14.54
C LEU A 517 31.98 11.49 -15.23
N ARG A 518 30.76 11.03 -15.53
CA ARG A 518 29.70 11.86 -16.10
C ARG A 518 29.30 12.98 -15.14
N ASN A 519 29.11 12.66 -13.85
CA ASN A 519 28.75 13.63 -12.83
C ASN A 519 29.86 14.69 -12.62
N CYS A 520 31.14 14.30 -12.70
CA CYS A 520 32.26 15.24 -12.69
C CYS A 520 32.25 16.17 -13.91
N ALA A 521 31.99 15.61 -15.11
CA ALA A 521 31.97 16.38 -16.35
C ALA A 521 30.91 17.50 -16.34
N GLU A 522 29.75 17.29 -15.72
CA GLU A 522 28.72 18.33 -15.55
C GLU A 522 29.25 19.57 -14.80
N LEU A 523 30.04 19.36 -13.74
CA LEU A 523 30.63 20.45 -12.95
C LEU A 523 31.74 21.16 -13.73
N VAL A 524 32.59 20.40 -14.42
CA VAL A 524 33.66 20.96 -15.25
C VAL A 524 33.08 21.79 -16.40
N ALA A 525 32.03 21.29 -17.06
CA ALA A 525 31.35 22.00 -18.14
C ALA A 525 30.74 23.33 -17.66
N ALA A 526 30.04 23.34 -16.53
CA ALA A 526 29.48 24.57 -15.97
C ALA A 526 30.56 25.64 -15.66
N GLY A 527 31.73 25.19 -15.20
CA GLY A 527 32.91 26.05 -15.07
C GLY A 527 33.40 26.61 -16.39
N ALA A 528 33.59 25.74 -17.38
CA ALA A 528 34.07 26.09 -18.71
C ALA A 528 33.14 27.08 -19.42
N ASP A 529 31.82 26.87 -19.32
CA ASP A 529 30.79 27.76 -19.88
C ASP A 529 30.84 29.17 -19.26
N ALA A 530 31.26 29.27 -18.00
CA ALA A 530 31.48 30.54 -17.31
C ALA A 530 32.91 31.12 -17.50
N GLY A 531 33.78 30.45 -18.25
CA GLY A 531 35.18 30.84 -18.45
C GLY A 531 36.09 30.60 -17.25
N VAL A 532 35.68 29.76 -16.28
CA VAL A 532 36.44 29.46 -15.06
C VAL A 532 36.94 28.02 -15.11
N GLU A 533 38.26 27.81 -15.09
CA GLU A 533 38.80 26.45 -14.96
C GLU A 533 38.28 25.84 -13.65
N THR A 534 37.57 24.72 -13.76
CA THR A 534 36.99 24.02 -12.61
C THR A 534 37.58 22.64 -12.49
N ARG A 535 37.98 22.25 -11.27
CA ARG A 535 38.52 20.93 -10.99
C ARG A 535 37.79 20.28 -9.82
N VAL A 536 37.40 19.03 -10.02
CA VAL A 536 36.77 18.21 -9.00
C VAL A 536 37.85 17.58 -8.12
N PHE A 537 37.67 17.66 -6.81
CA PHE A 537 38.40 16.92 -5.79
C PHE A 537 37.44 15.93 -5.13
N PHE A 538 37.45 14.67 -5.55
CA PHE A 538 36.51 13.69 -5.01
C PHE A 538 36.70 13.52 -3.50
N ALA A 539 35.66 13.82 -2.72
CA ALA A 539 35.70 13.72 -1.27
C ALA A 539 35.60 12.25 -0.83
N ARG A 540 36.77 11.63 -0.60
CA ARG A 540 36.91 10.18 -0.37
C ARG A 540 36.14 9.69 0.86
N LYS A 541 35.94 10.54 1.87
CA LYS A 541 35.09 10.24 3.03
C LYS A 541 33.69 9.73 2.67
N ALA A 542 33.19 10.03 1.46
CA ALA A 542 31.91 9.51 0.99
C ALA A 542 31.94 8.02 0.65
N ASN A 543 33.08 7.47 0.22
CA ASN A 543 33.24 6.06 -0.11
C ASN A 543 34.72 5.62 -0.10
N LYS A 544 35.04 4.51 0.60
CA LYS A 544 36.42 4.00 0.72
C LYS A 544 36.98 3.29 -0.52
N ALA A 545 36.13 2.88 -1.47
CA ALA A 545 36.52 2.04 -2.59
C ALA A 545 37.58 2.70 -3.49
N LEU A 546 38.57 1.93 -3.90
CA LEU A 546 39.73 2.41 -4.65
C LEU A 546 39.45 2.57 -6.15
N THR A 547 38.47 1.83 -6.70
CA THR A 547 38.02 1.99 -8.08
C THR A 547 37.62 3.43 -8.41
N PHE A 548 37.01 4.16 -7.47
CA PHE A 548 36.67 5.56 -7.65
C PHE A 548 37.89 6.48 -7.63
N VAL A 549 38.91 6.15 -6.82
CA VAL A 549 40.18 6.88 -6.80
C VAL A 549 40.92 6.73 -8.13
N ASP A 550 40.94 5.52 -8.70
CA ASP A 550 41.54 5.27 -10.00
C ASP A 550 40.82 6.01 -11.12
N ALA A 551 39.48 5.95 -11.14
CA ALA A 551 38.68 6.66 -12.14
C ALA A 551 38.92 8.18 -12.09
N ILE A 552 38.98 8.76 -10.88
CA ILE A 552 39.27 10.18 -10.66
C ILE A 552 40.68 10.55 -11.13
N ARG A 553 41.69 9.74 -10.78
CA ARG A 553 43.08 9.93 -11.21
C ARG A 553 43.19 9.94 -12.73
N ASP A 554 42.59 8.93 -13.37
CA ASP A 554 42.70 8.71 -14.82
C ASP A 554 41.93 9.80 -15.60
N ALA A 555 40.90 10.38 -15.00
CA ALA A 555 40.20 11.56 -15.52
C ALA A 555 40.95 12.89 -15.30
N GLY A 556 42.10 12.88 -14.61
CA GLY A 556 42.88 14.09 -14.31
C GLY A 556 42.28 14.99 -13.23
N HIS A 557 41.38 14.44 -12.41
CA HIS A 557 40.79 15.11 -11.25
C HIS A 557 41.61 14.86 -9.98
N GLY A 558 41.27 15.55 -8.90
CA GLY A 558 41.91 15.42 -7.60
C GLY A 558 41.10 14.62 -6.58
N VAL A 559 41.68 14.38 -5.41
CA VAL A 559 41.03 13.68 -4.29
C VAL A 559 41.15 14.51 -3.02
N ASP A 560 40.04 14.69 -2.30
CA ASP A 560 40.03 15.20 -0.93
C ASP A 560 40.15 14.03 0.05
N VAL A 561 41.11 14.11 0.97
CA VAL A 561 41.41 13.10 1.99
C VAL A 561 41.32 13.68 3.39
N ALA A 562 40.82 12.88 4.33
CA ALA A 562 40.52 13.27 5.69
C ALA A 562 41.30 12.48 6.76
N SER A 563 42.23 11.57 6.38
CA SER A 563 43.09 10.87 7.34
C SER A 563 44.40 10.36 6.74
N PHE A 564 45.30 9.89 7.62
CA PHE A 564 46.56 9.25 7.22
C PHE A 564 46.36 8.06 6.29
N ARG A 565 45.43 7.15 6.60
CA ARG A 565 45.21 5.96 5.77
C ARG A 565 44.64 6.33 4.41
N GLU A 566 43.72 7.28 4.35
CA GLU A 566 43.19 7.77 3.07
C GLU A 566 44.28 8.38 2.22
N LEU A 567 45.11 9.26 2.79
CA LEU A 567 46.22 9.89 2.07
C LEU A 567 47.21 8.84 1.56
N GLN A 568 47.62 7.90 2.42
CA GLN A 568 48.55 6.84 2.04
C GLN A 568 47.99 5.98 0.89
N GLN A 569 46.72 5.58 0.97
CA GLN A 569 46.07 4.78 -0.08
C GLN A 569 46.02 5.54 -1.40
N VAL A 570 45.64 6.81 -1.38
CA VAL A 570 45.55 7.67 -2.57
C VAL A 570 46.93 7.90 -3.21
N LEU A 571 47.97 8.14 -2.42
CA LEU A 571 49.36 8.22 -2.89
C LEU A 571 49.83 6.89 -3.50
N ASN A 572 49.49 5.75 -2.89
CA ASN A 572 49.84 4.43 -3.40
C ASN A 572 49.17 4.10 -4.74
N ARG A 573 48.02 4.72 -5.05
CA ARG A 573 47.38 4.67 -6.38
C ARG A 573 48.01 5.65 -7.38
N GLY A 574 49.07 6.37 -7.03
CA GLY A 574 49.78 7.27 -7.95
C GLY A 574 49.10 8.62 -8.18
N VAL A 575 48.17 9.04 -7.31
CA VAL A 575 47.66 10.41 -7.34
C VAL A 575 48.77 11.34 -6.87
N LYS A 576 49.13 12.32 -7.71
CA LYS A 576 50.15 13.32 -7.37
C LYS A 576 49.71 14.16 -6.17
N GLY A 577 50.62 14.54 -5.28
CA GLY A 577 50.29 15.38 -4.12
C GLY A 577 49.65 16.71 -4.50
N GLU A 578 50.08 17.31 -5.61
CA GLU A 578 49.44 18.49 -6.21
C GLU A 578 48.03 18.20 -6.76
N ASN A 579 47.47 17.01 -6.62
CA ASN A 579 46.06 16.73 -6.93
C ASN A 579 45.35 16.17 -5.69
N ILE A 580 45.92 16.36 -4.50
CA ILE A 580 45.33 15.95 -3.23
C ILE A 580 45.11 17.18 -2.35
N ILE A 581 43.93 17.27 -1.75
CA ILE A 581 43.62 18.23 -0.68
C ILE A 581 43.49 17.46 0.62
N LEU A 582 44.28 17.84 1.64
CA LEU A 582 44.15 17.30 3.00
C LEU A 582 43.24 18.21 3.83
N SER A 583 41.95 17.86 3.95
CA SER A 583 40.92 18.64 4.66
C SER A 583 40.58 18.12 6.06
N ALA A 584 41.34 17.13 6.57
CA ALA A 584 41.11 16.50 7.87
C ALA A 584 40.93 17.52 9.01
N ALA A 585 39.92 17.29 9.85
CA ALA A 585 39.63 18.18 11.00
C ALA A 585 40.72 18.17 12.07
N ILE A 586 41.45 17.06 12.19
CA ILE A 586 42.56 16.89 13.13
C ILE A 586 43.72 16.30 12.35
N LYS A 587 44.84 17.03 12.29
CA LYS A 587 46.02 16.65 11.51
C LYS A 587 47.20 16.35 12.44
N PRO A 588 47.36 15.11 12.94
CA PRO A 588 48.51 14.77 13.76
C PRO A 588 49.81 14.83 12.95
N ASP A 589 50.95 15.00 13.63
CA ASP A 589 52.24 15.17 12.97
C ASP A 589 52.56 14.12 11.88
N PRO A 590 52.33 12.81 12.07
CA PRO A 590 52.60 11.83 11.02
C PRO A 590 51.80 12.07 9.73
N LEU A 591 50.58 12.59 9.84
CA LEU A 591 49.75 12.95 8.69
C LEU A 591 50.28 14.21 8.00
N LEU A 592 50.66 15.23 8.77
CA LEU A 592 51.28 16.45 8.24
C LEU A 592 52.62 16.14 7.56
N GLU A 593 53.48 15.33 8.17
CA GLU A 593 54.74 14.91 7.57
C GLU A 593 54.55 14.15 6.26
N LEU A 594 53.59 13.22 6.21
CA LEU A 594 53.28 12.48 4.98
C LEU A 594 52.82 13.43 3.88
N ALA A 595 51.97 14.40 4.22
CA ALA A 595 51.52 15.43 3.30
C ALA A 595 52.68 16.29 2.78
N LEU A 596 53.55 16.79 3.66
CA LEU A 596 54.71 17.61 3.31
C LEU A 596 55.69 16.87 2.40
N LYS A 597 56.03 15.62 2.73
CA LYS A 597 56.98 14.80 1.96
C LYS A 597 56.51 14.50 0.52
N ASN A 598 55.21 14.63 0.26
CA ASN A 598 54.60 14.33 -1.04
C ASN A 598 54.02 15.56 -1.74
N ASP A 599 54.30 16.79 -1.25
CA ASP A 599 53.75 18.05 -1.80
C ASP A 599 52.21 18.05 -1.91
N VAL A 600 51.55 17.55 -0.86
CA VAL A 600 50.09 17.59 -0.74
C VAL A 600 49.65 18.98 -0.29
N ARG A 601 48.55 19.48 -0.87
CA ARG A 601 47.95 20.76 -0.46
C ARG A 601 47.19 20.59 0.85
N ILE A 602 47.56 21.35 1.87
CA ILE A 602 46.97 21.23 3.21
C ILE A 602 45.92 22.32 3.40
N SER A 603 44.66 21.95 3.61
CA SER A 603 43.62 22.88 4.07
C SER A 603 43.82 23.15 5.55
N VAL A 604 44.32 24.34 5.89
CA VAL A 604 44.72 24.69 7.26
C VAL A 604 43.51 25.18 8.05
N ASP A 605 43.16 24.49 9.13
CA ASP A 605 41.91 24.73 9.86
C ASP A 605 42.04 25.83 10.93
N SER A 606 43.21 26.02 11.53
CA SER A 606 43.43 27.02 12.59
C SER A 606 44.84 27.62 12.59
N VAL A 607 45.02 28.75 13.29
CA VAL A 607 46.34 29.40 13.44
C VAL A 607 47.33 28.48 14.16
N ALA A 608 46.89 27.69 15.14
CA ALA A 608 47.73 26.72 15.83
C ALA A 608 48.22 25.60 14.88
N GLU A 609 47.32 25.09 14.03
CA GLU A 609 47.69 24.11 13.01
C GLU A 609 48.70 24.69 12.00
N LEU A 610 48.50 25.95 11.57
CA LEU A 610 49.44 26.66 10.70
C LEU A 610 50.84 26.75 11.32
N GLN A 611 50.93 27.08 12.61
CA GLN A 611 52.20 27.15 13.34
C GLN A 611 52.87 25.78 13.39
N ARG A 612 52.11 24.71 13.65
CA ARG A 612 52.65 23.35 13.68
C ARG A 612 53.17 22.90 12.31
N ILE A 613 52.43 23.19 11.24
CA ILE A 613 52.86 22.91 9.86
C ILE A 613 54.17 23.62 9.56
N ARG A 614 54.31 24.89 9.96
CA ARG A 614 55.53 25.68 9.76
C ARG A 614 56.74 25.06 10.47
N GLU A 615 56.56 24.60 11.71
CA GLU A 615 57.63 23.93 12.47
C GLU A 615 58.09 22.66 11.77
N LEU A 616 57.16 21.78 11.39
CA LEU A 616 57.46 20.52 10.72
C LEU A 616 58.12 20.77 9.34
N ALA A 617 57.59 21.70 8.55
CA ALA A 617 58.16 22.06 7.26
C ALA A 617 59.61 22.57 7.40
N SER A 618 59.88 23.40 8.42
CA SER A 618 61.22 23.90 8.71
C SER A 618 62.18 22.79 9.15
N GLN A 619 61.72 21.85 10.00
CA GLN A 619 62.49 20.69 10.44
C GLN A 619 62.84 19.76 9.28
N LEU A 620 61.90 19.56 8.35
CA LEU A 620 62.07 18.73 7.16
C LEU A 620 62.80 19.44 6.01
N GLN A 621 63.06 20.74 6.15
CA GLN A 621 63.62 21.59 5.08
C GLN A 621 62.76 21.59 3.80
N LEU A 622 61.44 21.55 3.98
CA LEU A 622 60.44 21.59 2.90
C LEU A 622 59.63 22.89 2.97
N THR A 623 58.98 23.26 1.87
CA THR A 623 57.99 24.34 1.84
C THR A 623 56.59 23.72 1.84
N ALA A 624 55.74 24.14 2.78
CA ALA A 624 54.36 23.65 2.86
C ALA A 624 53.44 24.43 1.92
N SER A 625 52.73 23.71 1.05
CA SER A 625 51.66 24.24 0.21
C SER A 625 50.34 24.24 1.00
N VAL A 626 49.88 25.42 1.43
CA VAL A 626 48.71 25.56 2.32
C VAL A 626 47.58 26.38 1.70
N ALA A 627 46.35 26.04 2.09
CA ALA A 627 45.14 26.81 1.81
C ALA A 627 44.39 27.09 3.13
N PRO A 628 44.32 28.34 3.62
CA PRO A 628 43.62 28.63 4.87
C PRO A 628 42.13 28.35 4.71
N ARG A 629 41.55 27.68 5.70
CA ARG A 629 40.11 27.43 5.76
C ARG A 629 39.41 28.62 6.38
N LEU A 630 38.57 29.30 5.59
CA LEU A 630 37.74 30.40 6.06
C LEU A 630 36.51 29.87 6.80
N ALA A 631 36.32 30.38 8.02
CA ALA A 631 35.04 30.41 8.68
C ALA A 631 34.31 31.70 8.23
N PRO A 632 33.20 31.61 7.48
CA PRO A 632 32.50 32.82 7.05
C PRO A 632 31.94 33.60 8.24
N ASN A 633 31.78 34.91 8.04
CA ASN A 633 31.27 35.78 9.10
C ASN A 633 29.87 35.33 9.61
N PRO A 634 29.70 35.05 10.92
CA PRO A 634 28.46 34.56 11.50
C PRO A 634 27.29 35.57 11.42
N ALA A 635 27.56 36.85 11.14
CA ALA A 635 26.53 37.84 10.88
C ALA A 635 25.85 37.67 9.50
N ARG A 636 26.45 36.89 8.59
CA ARG A 636 25.97 36.68 7.22
C ARG A 636 25.59 35.22 6.94
N LEU A 637 26.33 34.28 7.52
CA LEU A 637 26.16 32.84 7.29
C LEU A 637 26.16 32.09 8.63
N PRO A 638 25.60 30.87 8.70
CA PRO A 638 25.59 30.08 9.93
C PRO A 638 27.00 29.82 10.47
N ALA A 639 27.15 29.86 11.80
CA ALA A 639 28.42 29.59 12.46
C ALA A 639 28.91 28.16 12.20
N THR A 640 30.23 27.99 12.13
CA THR A 640 30.91 26.71 11.93
C THR A 640 32.02 26.54 12.96
N ARG A 641 32.32 25.28 13.30
CA ARG A 641 33.46 24.92 14.17
C ARG A 641 34.79 24.78 13.43
N PHE A 642 34.80 24.97 12.11
CA PHE A 642 35.94 24.73 11.24
C PHE A 642 36.43 26.02 10.60
N GLY A 643 37.75 26.18 10.51
CA GLY A 643 38.36 27.38 9.93
C GLY A 643 38.45 28.56 10.90
N GLU A 644 39.08 29.64 10.44
CA GLU A 644 39.20 30.91 11.16
C GLU A 644 38.56 32.06 10.36
N LEU A 645 38.20 33.14 11.05
CA LEU A 645 37.66 34.35 10.43
C LEU A 645 38.68 35.03 9.51
N LEU A 646 38.19 35.75 8.51
CA LEU A 646 39.00 36.48 7.53
C LEU A 646 40.09 37.35 8.18
N ASP A 647 39.73 38.18 9.15
CA ASP A 647 40.66 39.11 9.81
C ASP A 647 41.76 38.40 10.58
N VAL A 648 41.46 37.20 11.13
CA VAL A 648 42.43 36.36 11.83
C VAL A 648 43.48 35.85 10.84
N TRP A 649 43.06 35.39 9.66
CA TRP A 649 43.99 34.95 8.61
C TRP A 649 44.83 36.09 8.05
N ILE A 650 44.22 37.25 7.79
CA ILE A 650 44.95 38.44 7.31
C ILE A 650 46.05 38.84 8.30
N ALA A 651 45.77 38.77 9.61
CA ALA A 651 46.76 39.10 10.65
C ALA A 651 47.97 38.15 10.67
N GLN A 652 47.84 36.91 10.16
CA GLN A 652 48.96 35.97 10.09
C GLN A 652 49.89 36.22 8.91
N LEU A 653 49.41 36.84 7.81
CA LEU A 653 50.15 36.97 6.55
C LEU A 653 51.56 37.58 6.71
N PRO A 654 51.77 38.67 7.47
CA PRO A 654 53.11 39.27 7.60
C PRO A 654 54.13 38.35 8.29
N SER A 655 53.66 37.36 9.05
CA SER A 655 54.50 36.44 9.85
C SER A 655 54.82 35.12 9.14
N LEU A 656 54.31 34.93 7.93
CA LEU A 656 54.54 33.71 7.15
C LEU A 656 55.97 33.68 6.62
N SER A 657 56.74 32.69 7.10
CA SER A 657 58.13 32.45 6.70
C SER A 657 58.25 31.85 5.29
N LYS A 658 59.47 31.75 4.75
CA LYS A 658 59.77 30.99 3.51
C LYS A 658 59.34 29.51 3.54
N ALA A 659 59.10 28.93 4.72
CA ALA A 659 58.64 27.54 4.86
C ALA A 659 57.15 27.35 4.52
N ILE A 660 56.37 28.43 4.30
CA ILE A 660 54.94 28.36 4.00
C ILE A 660 54.65 29.09 2.69
N GLN A 661 53.90 28.42 1.80
CA GLN A 661 53.33 29.03 0.60
C GLN A 661 51.81 28.90 0.60
N LEU A 662 51.12 30.04 0.63
CA LEU A 662 49.69 30.09 0.38
C LEU A 662 49.42 29.86 -1.11
N VAL A 663 48.82 28.72 -1.44
CA VAL A 663 48.53 28.28 -2.81
C VAL A 663 47.05 28.36 -3.17
N GLY A 664 46.19 28.63 -2.20
CA GLY A 664 44.76 28.85 -2.39
C GLY A 664 44.05 29.25 -1.09
N VAL A 665 42.73 29.26 -1.14
CA VAL A 665 41.84 29.48 0.02
C VAL A 665 40.76 28.41 -0.02
N HIS A 666 40.35 27.89 1.13
CA HIS A 666 39.29 26.89 1.24
C HIS A 666 38.15 27.41 2.11
N PHE A 667 36.90 27.07 1.78
CA PHE A 667 35.80 27.13 2.73
C PHE A 667 34.82 25.99 2.46
N HIS A 668 34.03 25.62 3.46
CA HIS A 668 32.94 24.65 3.32
C HIS A 668 31.73 25.11 4.11
N LEU A 669 30.55 25.07 3.49
CA LEU A 669 29.29 25.49 4.10
C LEU A 669 28.36 24.30 4.30
N HIS A 670 27.67 24.27 5.44
CA HIS A 670 26.55 23.36 5.66
C HIS A 670 25.35 23.84 4.80
N GLY A 671 24.70 22.93 4.08
CA GLY A 671 23.57 23.24 3.19
C GLY A 671 23.94 23.34 1.71
N TYR A 672 23.00 23.76 0.86
CA TYR A 672 23.10 23.69 -0.62
C TYR A 672 22.85 25.04 -1.34
N SER A 673 22.69 26.15 -0.61
CA SER A 673 22.38 27.47 -1.20
C SER A 673 23.53 28.00 -2.06
N ALA A 674 23.27 28.29 -3.33
CA ALA A 674 24.23 28.91 -4.23
C ALA A 674 24.62 30.33 -3.78
N ASN A 675 23.65 31.11 -3.27
CA ASN A 675 23.91 32.47 -2.77
C ASN A 675 24.82 32.49 -1.55
N ASP A 676 24.72 31.48 -0.68
CA ASP A 676 25.62 31.37 0.48
C ASP A 676 27.06 31.14 0.00
N ARG A 677 27.26 30.36 -1.07
CA ARG A 677 28.59 30.16 -1.67
C ARG A 677 29.12 31.45 -2.26
N LYS A 678 28.29 32.25 -2.94
CA LYS A 678 28.67 33.58 -3.44
C LYS A 678 29.10 34.50 -2.31
N THR A 679 28.41 34.44 -1.17
CA THR A 679 28.72 35.26 0.00
C THR A 679 30.07 34.88 0.60
N ALA A 680 30.36 33.58 0.77
CA ALA A 680 31.66 33.11 1.25
C ALA A 680 32.80 33.40 0.25
N LEU A 681 32.52 33.32 -1.06
CA LEU A 681 33.48 33.67 -2.12
C LEU A 681 33.97 35.12 -2.01
N GLN A 682 33.12 36.06 -1.59
CA GLN A 682 33.52 37.46 -1.40
C GLN A 682 34.65 37.58 -0.37
N GLU A 683 34.55 36.89 0.76
CA GLU A 683 35.61 36.87 1.78
C GLU A 683 36.86 36.12 1.28
N ALA A 684 36.67 35.03 0.52
CA ALA A 684 37.78 34.31 -0.09
C ALA A 684 38.58 35.19 -1.07
N PHE A 685 37.92 35.98 -1.93
CA PHE A 685 38.61 36.90 -2.83
C PHE A 685 39.42 37.96 -2.08
N VAL A 686 38.91 38.48 -0.96
CA VAL A 686 39.66 39.43 -0.12
C VAL A 686 40.91 38.78 0.47
N LEU A 687 40.82 37.54 0.95
CA LEU A 687 41.98 36.81 1.46
C LEU A 687 43.00 36.51 0.35
N ILE A 688 42.55 36.17 -0.86
CA ILE A 688 43.42 35.97 -2.03
C ILE A 688 44.20 37.25 -2.35
N ASP A 689 43.51 38.40 -2.38
CA ASP A 689 44.14 39.69 -2.68
C ASP A 689 45.18 40.06 -1.61
N ALA A 690 44.84 39.85 -0.33
CA ALA A 690 45.76 40.08 0.78
C ALA A 690 46.99 39.14 0.74
N ALA A 691 46.79 37.84 0.46
CA ALA A 691 47.87 36.87 0.34
C ALA A 691 48.80 37.20 -0.84
N THR A 692 48.23 37.63 -1.96
CA THR A 692 48.99 38.05 -3.16
C THR A 692 49.82 39.31 -2.85
N ALA A 693 49.25 40.30 -2.17
CA ALA A 693 49.96 41.49 -1.72
C ALA A 693 51.10 41.17 -0.75
N ALA A 694 50.97 40.10 0.05
CA ALA A 694 52.01 39.59 0.93
C ALA A 694 53.08 38.74 0.21
N GLY A 695 53.00 38.58 -1.12
CA GLY A 695 54.01 37.89 -1.94
C GLY A 695 53.75 36.39 -2.16
N HIS A 696 52.60 35.87 -1.73
CA HIS A 696 52.20 34.50 -2.05
C HIS A 696 51.59 34.39 -3.46
N ARG A 697 51.39 33.16 -3.94
CA ARG A 697 50.91 32.86 -5.29
C ARG A 697 49.72 31.90 -5.24
N PRO A 698 48.58 32.34 -4.70
CA PRO A 698 47.39 31.52 -4.73
C PRO A 698 46.92 31.30 -6.17
N SER A 699 46.45 30.09 -6.46
CA SER A 699 46.05 29.66 -7.81
C SER A 699 44.63 29.07 -7.84
N PHE A 700 44.01 28.85 -6.68
CA PHE A 700 42.66 28.33 -6.59
C PHE A 700 41.89 28.87 -5.39
N ILE A 701 40.56 28.82 -5.50
CA ILE A 701 39.66 28.80 -4.35
C ILE A 701 38.93 27.47 -4.34
N ASP A 702 38.92 26.82 -3.18
CA ASP A 702 38.17 25.61 -2.92
C ASP A 702 36.89 25.95 -2.15
N ILE A 703 35.74 25.65 -2.76
CA ILE A 703 34.43 25.94 -2.14
C ILE A 703 33.88 24.73 -1.37
N GLY A 704 34.69 23.68 -1.23
CA GLY A 704 34.35 22.46 -0.52
C GLY A 704 33.21 21.68 -1.19
N GLY A 705 32.56 20.82 -0.41
CA GLY A 705 31.40 20.04 -0.84
C GLY A 705 30.05 20.76 -0.74
N GLY A 706 28.98 19.98 -0.54
CA GLY A 706 27.60 20.50 -0.49
C GLY A 706 27.02 20.78 -1.87
N VAL A 707 27.48 20.05 -2.89
CA VAL A 707 26.89 20.05 -4.23
C VAL A 707 25.56 19.26 -4.18
N PRO A 708 24.43 19.83 -4.63
CA PRO A 708 23.14 19.14 -4.61
C PRO A 708 23.04 18.03 -5.67
N MET A 709 22.28 17.00 -5.34
CA MET A 709 21.92 15.86 -6.19
C MET A 709 20.49 15.40 -5.87
N SER A 710 19.85 14.65 -6.77
CA SER A 710 18.52 14.08 -6.54
C SER A 710 18.55 12.55 -6.63
N TYR A 711 17.99 11.86 -5.63
CA TYR A 711 17.79 10.41 -5.65
C TYR A 711 16.48 10.01 -6.32
N LEU A 712 15.56 10.97 -6.49
CA LEU A 712 14.23 10.78 -7.05
C LEU A 712 14.10 11.58 -8.35
N ASP A 713 13.37 11.04 -9.32
CA ASP A 713 12.96 11.78 -10.51
C ASP A 713 11.65 12.56 -10.28
N ASP A 714 10.80 12.09 -9.36
CA ASP A 714 9.48 12.66 -9.08
C ASP A 714 9.49 13.52 -7.82
N ALA A 715 9.41 14.84 -8.00
CA ALA A 715 9.30 15.80 -6.92
C ALA A 715 8.02 15.60 -6.07
N GLN A 716 6.93 15.16 -6.70
CA GLN A 716 5.64 15.00 -6.02
C GLN A 716 5.69 13.89 -4.97
N GLN A 717 6.48 12.83 -5.20
CA GLN A 717 6.69 11.77 -4.21
C GLN A 717 7.39 12.33 -2.96
N TRP A 718 8.39 13.18 -3.15
CA TRP A 718 9.11 13.82 -2.04
C TRP A 718 8.20 14.72 -1.21
N GLU A 719 7.40 15.57 -1.87
CA GLU A 719 6.43 16.46 -1.21
C GLU A 719 5.36 15.66 -0.47
N SER A 720 4.76 14.67 -1.14
CA SER A 720 3.70 13.83 -0.54
C SER A 720 4.20 13.05 0.68
N PHE A 721 5.45 12.56 0.64
CA PHE A 721 6.07 11.91 1.78
C PHE A 721 6.20 12.85 2.99
N HIS A 722 6.60 14.11 2.78
CA HIS A 722 6.72 15.10 3.86
C HIS A 722 5.35 15.43 4.45
N ASP A 723 4.33 15.62 3.60
CA ASP A 723 2.97 15.87 4.05
C ASP A 723 2.44 14.70 4.89
N SER A 724 2.66 13.47 4.41
CA SER A 724 2.31 12.24 5.14
C SER A 724 3.03 12.12 6.48
N LEU A 725 4.34 12.43 6.52
CA LEU A 725 5.14 12.41 7.75
C LEU A 725 4.66 13.48 8.74
N GLN A 726 4.33 14.68 8.26
CA GLN A 726 3.77 15.75 9.09
C GLN A 726 2.40 15.36 9.66
N GLN A 727 1.52 14.77 8.86
CA GLN A 727 0.22 14.28 9.31
C GLN A 727 0.34 13.15 10.34
N MET A 728 1.30 12.24 10.16
CA MET A 728 1.61 11.18 11.13
C MET A 728 2.11 11.78 12.45
N ASN A 729 3.07 12.70 12.39
CA ASN A 729 3.63 13.37 13.56
C ASN A 729 2.59 14.23 14.31
N ALA A 730 1.57 14.73 13.61
CA ALA A 730 0.42 15.42 14.20
C ALA A 730 -0.68 14.49 14.74
N GLY A 731 -0.56 13.17 14.56
CA GLY A 731 -1.54 12.17 15.00
C GLY A 731 -2.78 12.04 14.09
N HIS A 732 -2.76 12.64 12.90
CA HIS A 732 -3.87 12.58 11.93
C HIS A 732 -3.79 11.37 11.00
N LYS A 733 -2.65 10.68 10.96
CA LYS A 733 -2.39 9.51 10.10
C LYS A 733 -1.79 8.37 10.90
N GLN A 734 -2.15 7.13 10.56
CA GLN A 734 -1.59 5.95 11.20
C GLN A 734 -0.07 5.87 10.98
N PRO A 735 0.72 5.46 12.00
CA PRO A 735 2.16 5.32 11.85
C PRO A 735 2.55 4.36 10.72
N PHE A 736 3.40 4.85 9.82
CA PHE A 736 4.00 4.05 8.74
C PHE A 736 5.53 3.93 8.89
N THR A 737 6.08 4.46 9.98
CA THR A 737 7.49 4.34 10.36
C THR A 737 7.66 3.44 11.58
N TRP A 738 8.86 2.89 11.75
CA TRP A 738 9.21 2.01 12.87
C TRP A 738 8.92 2.71 14.21
N LYS A 739 7.98 2.15 14.98
CA LYS A 739 7.52 2.72 16.26
C LYS A 739 7.05 4.18 16.17
N GLY A 740 6.63 4.64 14.98
CA GLY A 740 6.24 6.03 14.75
C GLY A 740 7.41 7.03 14.82
N ASP A 741 8.63 6.60 14.49
CA ASP A 741 9.80 7.49 14.41
C ASP A 741 9.51 8.71 13.51
N PRO A 742 9.78 9.95 13.97
CA PRO A 742 9.46 11.16 13.24
C PRO A 742 10.42 11.48 12.09
N LEU A 743 11.55 10.78 11.96
CA LEU A 743 12.56 10.97 10.92
C LEU A 743 13.04 12.44 10.80
N ALA A 744 13.38 13.04 11.94
CA ALA A 744 13.66 14.47 12.08
C ALA A 744 14.94 14.94 11.35
N ASN A 745 15.89 14.04 11.10
CA ASN A 745 17.16 14.35 10.46
C ASN A 745 17.39 13.46 9.24
N THR A 746 16.97 13.92 8.06
CA THR A 746 17.16 13.20 6.78
C THR A 746 17.84 14.09 5.75
N TYR A 747 18.50 13.45 4.77
CA TYR A 747 18.96 14.19 3.59
C TYR A 747 17.77 14.61 2.73
N PRO A 748 17.88 15.69 1.93
CA PRO A 748 16.92 15.95 0.88
C PRO A 748 17.05 14.88 -0.21
N PHE A 749 16.03 14.03 -0.39
CA PHE A 749 16.08 13.00 -1.44
C PHE A 749 15.71 13.52 -2.82
N HIS A 750 15.06 14.68 -2.88
CA HIS A 750 14.83 15.42 -4.11
C HIS A 750 15.38 16.84 -3.99
N GLN A 751 16.15 17.28 -4.99
CA GLN A 751 16.71 18.63 -5.08
C GLN A 751 16.77 19.11 -6.54
N THR A 752 16.58 20.40 -6.74
CA THR A 752 16.81 21.07 -8.03
C THR A 752 17.23 22.54 -7.80
N PRO A 753 18.17 23.10 -8.60
CA PRO A 753 19.01 22.41 -9.58
C PRO A 753 20.07 21.52 -8.91
N THR A 754 20.70 20.64 -9.70
CA THR A 754 21.77 19.72 -9.23
C THR A 754 23.09 19.97 -9.95
N ARG A 755 24.21 19.58 -9.33
CA ARG A 755 25.57 19.58 -9.89
C ARG A 755 25.91 20.77 -10.81
N GLY A 756 26.00 20.55 -12.12
CA GLY A 756 26.44 21.56 -13.09
C GLY A 756 25.51 22.76 -13.15
N ALA A 757 24.19 22.54 -13.17
CA ALA A 757 23.20 23.62 -13.18
C ALA A 757 23.28 24.45 -11.89
N TRP A 758 23.46 23.80 -10.74
CA TRP A 758 23.71 24.51 -9.48
C TRP A 758 25.03 25.29 -9.48
N LEU A 759 26.10 24.71 -10.04
CA LEU A 759 27.39 25.38 -10.12
C LEU A 759 27.33 26.61 -11.03
N ALA A 760 26.56 26.54 -12.13
CA ALA A 760 26.29 27.70 -12.98
C ALA A 760 25.62 28.83 -12.19
N GLU A 761 24.69 28.52 -11.27
CA GLU A 761 24.11 29.52 -10.37
C GLU A 761 25.16 30.13 -9.44
N VAL A 762 26.07 29.33 -8.86
CA VAL A 762 27.17 29.84 -8.01
C VAL A 762 28.09 30.77 -8.80
N LEU A 763 28.44 30.40 -10.03
CA LEU A 763 29.32 31.15 -10.92
C LEU A 763 28.68 32.42 -11.49
N ALA A 764 27.34 32.46 -11.56
CA ALA A 764 26.60 33.64 -12.00
C ALA A 764 26.90 34.85 -11.09
N GLY A 765 27.66 35.80 -11.63
CA GLY A 765 28.12 37.02 -10.95
C GLY A 765 29.45 36.89 -10.22
N THR A 766 30.01 35.69 -10.04
CA THR A 766 31.31 35.48 -9.38
C THR A 766 32.43 35.10 -10.35
N ALA A 767 32.09 34.53 -11.51
CA ALA A 767 33.06 34.13 -12.54
C ALA A 767 34.04 35.25 -12.97
N PRO A 768 33.62 36.52 -13.16
CA PRO A 768 34.56 37.60 -13.50
C PRO A 768 35.68 37.79 -12.46
N GLU A 769 35.40 37.57 -11.17
CA GLU A 769 36.39 37.72 -10.11
C GLU A 769 37.44 36.58 -10.10
N PHE A 770 37.05 35.37 -10.51
CA PHE A 770 37.98 34.26 -10.77
C PHE A 770 38.89 34.57 -11.97
N ILE A 771 38.29 34.96 -13.10
CA ILE A 771 39.01 35.25 -14.34
C ILE A 771 40.02 36.38 -14.14
N LYS A 772 39.59 37.47 -13.50
CA LYS A 772 40.43 38.64 -13.19
C LYS A 772 41.69 38.26 -12.40
N ARG A 773 41.59 37.27 -11.51
CA ARG A 773 42.69 36.82 -10.64
C ARG A 773 43.45 35.61 -11.19
N GLY A 774 43.03 35.06 -12.34
CA GLY A 774 43.60 33.83 -12.88
C GLY A 774 43.44 32.62 -11.96
N LEU A 775 42.34 32.56 -11.21
CA LEU A 775 42.07 31.50 -10.24
C LEU A 775 41.29 30.35 -10.87
N ARG A 776 41.65 29.13 -10.46
CA ARG A 776 40.85 27.93 -10.65
C ARG A 776 39.81 27.79 -9.55
N LEU A 777 38.65 27.24 -9.88
CA LEU A 777 37.66 26.78 -8.90
C LEU A 777 37.90 25.31 -8.57
N HIS A 778 38.08 25.00 -7.29
CA HIS A 778 38.04 23.63 -6.78
C HIS A 778 36.68 23.38 -6.11
N VAL A 779 36.14 22.17 -6.33
CA VAL A 779 34.92 21.68 -5.67
C VAL A 779 35.21 20.31 -5.07
N GLU A 780 34.70 20.04 -3.86
CA GLU A 780 34.89 18.76 -3.16
C GLU A 780 33.60 17.91 -3.05
N PRO A 781 32.95 17.53 -4.17
CA PRO A 781 31.77 16.69 -4.11
C PRO A 781 32.14 15.27 -3.68
N GLY A 782 31.35 14.71 -2.76
CA GLY A 782 31.36 13.28 -2.43
C GLY A 782 30.09 12.61 -2.93
N ARG A 783 28.99 12.81 -2.19
CA ARG A 783 27.66 12.26 -2.51
C ARG A 783 27.21 12.54 -3.95
N ALA A 784 27.32 13.78 -4.42
CA ALA A 784 26.78 14.19 -5.71
C ALA A 784 27.50 13.58 -6.92
N VAL A 785 28.80 13.27 -6.81
CA VAL A 785 29.54 12.59 -7.89
C VAL A 785 29.41 11.08 -7.79
N LEU A 786 29.15 10.53 -6.60
CA LEU A 786 28.82 9.11 -6.42
C LEU A 786 27.36 8.77 -6.72
N ASP A 787 26.57 9.75 -7.18
CA ASP A 787 25.19 9.55 -7.58
C ASP A 787 25.11 8.51 -8.71
N GLY A 788 24.40 7.41 -8.43
CA GLY A 788 24.23 6.28 -9.33
C GLY A 788 25.39 5.26 -9.32
N CYS A 789 26.38 5.40 -8.43
CA CYS A 789 27.61 4.59 -8.48
C CYS A 789 27.58 3.30 -7.64
N GLY A 790 26.48 2.99 -6.95
CA GLY A 790 26.44 1.74 -6.18
C GLY A 790 25.07 1.25 -5.77
N VAL A 791 24.98 -0.06 -5.57
CA VAL A 791 23.81 -0.82 -5.12
C VAL A 791 24.26 -1.79 -4.02
N ILE A 792 23.50 -1.93 -2.95
CA ILE A 792 23.72 -2.99 -1.95
C ILE A 792 22.79 -4.14 -2.28
N LEU A 793 23.29 -5.37 -2.28
CA LEU A 793 22.48 -6.58 -2.38
C LEU A 793 22.51 -7.32 -1.03
N ALA A 794 21.33 -7.60 -0.47
CA ALA A 794 21.20 -8.35 0.78
C ALA A 794 20.15 -9.46 0.64
N ARG A 795 20.46 -10.65 1.16
CA ARG A 795 19.55 -11.80 1.10
C ARG A 795 18.51 -11.75 2.21
N VAL A 796 17.29 -12.20 1.93
CA VAL A 796 16.25 -12.39 2.95
C VAL A 796 16.54 -13.67 3.74
N ALA A 797 16.83 -13.50 5.03
CA ALA A 797 17.17 -14.58 5.96
C ALA A 797 15.92 -15.24 6.59
N PHE A 798 14.92 -14.43 6.95
CA PHE A 798 13.71 -14.93 7.60
C PHE A 798 12.50 -14.01 7.38
N LEU A 799 11.30 -14.60 7.55
CA LEU A 799 10.02 -13.89 7.61
C LEU A 799 9.33 -14.28 8.92
N LYS A 800 8.98 -13.30 9.78
CA LYS A 800 8.28 -13.58 11.04
C LYS A 800 7.40 -12.42 11.48
N HIS A 801 6.57 -12.67 12.47
CA HIS A 801 5.84 -11.62 13.19
C HIS A 801 6.44 -11.47 14.59
N ARG A 802 6.62 -10.24 15.05
CA ARG A 802 6.91 -9.95 16.46
C ARG A 802 5.71 -10.37 17.33
N SER A 803 5.91 -10.49 18.64
CA SER A 803 4.87 -10.92 19.58
C SER A 803 3.58 -10.08 19.58
N ASP A 804 3.65 -8.83 19.09
CA ASP A 804 2.51 -7.91 18.92
C ASP A 804 1.93 -7.92 17.50
N GLY A 805 2.40 -8.83 16.64
CA GLY A 805 1.92 -9.00 15.27
C GLY A 805 2.61 -8.10 14.24
N VAL A 806 3.62 -7.30 14.61
CA VAL A 806 4.38 -6.50 13.62
C VAL A 806 5.17 -7.44 12.69
N PRO A 807 4.95 -7.38 11.36
CA PRO A 807 5.67 -8.22 10.41
C PRO A 807 7.11 -7.73 10.21
N LEU A 808 8.06 -8.67 10.26
CA LEU A 808 9.50 -8.44 10.12
C LEU A 808 10.06 -9.28 8.98
N VAL A 809 10.79 -8.63 8.08
CA VAL A 809 11.59 -9.24 7.01
C VAL A 809 13.05 -9.10 7.41
N GLY A 810 13.64 -10.20 7.84
CA GLY A 810 15.05 -10.25 8.23
C GLY A 810 15.93 -10.36 7.00
N VAL A 811 16.90 -9.45 6.87
CA VAL A 811 17.92 -9.48 5.81
C VAL A 811 19.28 -9.81 6.39
N GLU A 812 20.10 -10.55 5.65
CA GLU A 812 21.50 -10.87 5.96
C GLU A 812 22.37 -9.62 5.77
N MET A 813 22.13 -8.61 6.61
CA MET A 813 22.90 -7.38 6.74
C MET A 813 22.64 -6.77 8.11
N ASN A 814 23.50 -5.86 8.54
CA ASN A 814 23.26 -5.02 9.71
C ASN A 814 23.08 -3.56 9.29
N ARG A 815 22.43 -2.76 10.15
CA ARG A 815 22.10 -1.37 9.85
C ARG A 815 23.33 -0.55 9.52
N THR A 816 24.49 -0.81 10.15
CA THR A 816 25.70 -0.01 9.89
C THR A 816 26.26 -0.17 8.47
N GLN A 817 25.90 -1.25 7.77
CA GLN A 817 26.28 -1.49 6.37
C GLN A 817 25.42 -0.69 5.35
N CYS A 818 24.36 -0.01 5.81
CA CYS A 818 23.53 0.87 4.97
C CYS A 818 22.99 2.06 5.79
N ARG A 819 23.90 2.93 6.25
CA ARG A 819 23.53 4.02 7.17
C ARG A 819 24.45 5.22 7.05
N THR A 820 23.96 6.37 7.50
CA THR A 820 24.76 7.57 7.67
C THR A 820 24.43 8.24 9.01
N THR A 821 24.83 9.50 9.20
CA THR A 821 24.34 10.32 10.30
C THR A 821 22.85 10.70 10.16
N SER A 822 22.19 10.38 9.04
CA SER A 822 20.75 10.52 8.84
C SER A 822 19.95 9.42 9.55
N ASP A 823 18.69 9.73 9.83
CA ASP A 823 17.73 8.83 10.47
C ASP A 823 17.30 7.67 9.56
N ASP A 824 17.43 7.81 8.23
CA ASP A 824 17.14 6.74 7.29
C ASP A 824 17.74 7.00 5.89
N ILE A 825 17.69 5.98 5.01
CA ILE A 825 17.99 6.09 3.57
C ILE A 825 16.76 6.40 2.73
N LEU A 826 15.53 6.35 3.28
CA LEU A 826 14.26 6.75 2.64
C LEU A 826 13.93 6.22 1.24
N LEU A 827 14.81 5.57 0.49
CA LEU A 827 14.54 5.03 -0.84
C LEU A 827 13.80 3.71 -0.73
N ASP A 828 12.91 3.47 -1.70
CA ASP A 828 12.26 2.17 -1.84
C ASP A 828 13.28 1.14 -2.34
N PRO A 829 13.53 0.05 -1.59
CA PRO A 829 14.35 -1.05 -2.08
C PRO A 829 13.65 -1.84 -3.17
N ILE A 830 14.43 -2.61 -3.90
CA ILE A 830 13.96 -3.43 -5.02
C ILE A 830 14.05 -4.89 -4.62
N LEU A 831 12.92 -5.58 -4.65
CA LEU A 831 12.88 -7.03 -4.45
C LEU A 831 13.23 -7.74 -5.76
N VAL A 832 14.27 -8.57 -5.71
CA VAL A 832 14.74 -9.46 -6.79
C VAL A 832 14.40 -10.91 -6.39
N PRO A 833 13.26 -11.46 -6.86
CA PRO A 833 12.78 -12.75 -6.42
C PRO A 833 13.65 -13.89 -6.95
N GLN A 834 13.97 -14.83 -6.07
CA GLN A 834 14.81 -15.98 -6.39
C GLN A 834 13.98 -17.24 -6.63
N PRO A 835 14.47 -18.20 -7.45
CA PRO A 835 13.82 -19.49 -7.60
C PRO A 835 13.68 -20.21 -6.26
N VAL A 836 12.52 -20.87 -6.06
CA VAL A 836 12.16 -21.57 -4.82
C VAL A 836 13.20 -22.63 -4.41
N ASP A 837 13.94 -23.20 -5.37
CA ASP A 837 14.93 -24.27 -5.15
C ASP A 837 16.37 -23.75 -4.93
N ALA A 838 16.58 -22.44 -4.86
CA ALA A 838 17.92 -21.84 -4.81
C ALA A 838 18.67 -22.05 -3.48
N TRP A 839 17.97 -22.32 -2.36
CA TRP A 839 18.57 -22.35 -1.01
C TRP A 839 17.91 -23.36 -0.03
N PRO A 840 18.67 -24.00 0.90
CA PRO A 840 18.09 -24.86 1.94
C PRO A 840 17.26 -24.06 2.97
N GLY A 841 15.99 -24.42 3.17
CA GLY A 841 15.02 -23.67 4.01
C GLY A 841 13.68 -23.34 3.31
N VAL A 842 13.56 -23.78 2.06
CA VAL A 842 12.41 -23.67 1.15
C VAL A 842 11.05 -23.90 1.84
N GLY A 843 10.18 -22.88 1.79
CA GLY A 843 8.75 -23.02 2.12
C GLY A 843 8.12 -21.81 2.81
N THR A 844 8.91 -20.95 3.46
CA THR A 844 8.38 -19.75 4.13
C THR A 844 8.27 -18.61 3.13
N HIS A 845 7.04 -18.30 2.74
CA HIS A 845 6.69 -17.20 1.86
C HIS A 845 5.52 -16.43 2.46
N TRP A 846 5.44 -15.14 2.17
CA TRP A 846 4.27 -14.33 2.40
C TRP A 846 3.54 -14.09 1.09
N GLU A 847 2.22 -14.09 1.16
CA GLU A 847 1.32 -13.92 0.03
C GLU A 847 1.38 -12.49 -0.56
N PRO A 848 0.96 -12.32 -1.82
CA PRO A 848 0.75 -11.01 -2.45
C PRO A 848 0.04 -9.99 -1.55
N GLY A 849 0.61 -8.80 -1.42
CA GLY A 849 0.08 -7.68 -0.62
C GLY A 849 0.53 -7.68 0.84
N ALA A 850 1.45 -8.56 1.23
CA ALA A 850 2.04 -8.56 2.57
C ALA A 850 2.77 -7.24 2.90
N ARG A 851 2.91 -6.94 4.20
CA ARG A 851 3.63 -5.78 4.72
C ARG A 851 4.74 -6.19 5.67
N GLY A 852 5.75 -5.36 5.90
CA GLY A 852 6.83 -5.65 6.84
C GLY A 852 7.94 -4.62 6.91
N PHE A 853 8.61 -4.55 8.06
CA PHE A 853 9.84 -3.77 8.22
C PHE A 853 11.07 -4.60 7.89
N LEU A 854 12.06 -3.98 7.24
CA LEU A 854 13.36 -4.60 7.00
C LEU A 854 14.22 -4.50 8.27
N VAL A 855 14.60 -5.65 8.83
CA VAL A 855 15.43 -5.75 10.03
C VAL A 855 16.73 -6.48 9.75
N GLY A 856 17.77 -6.15 10.53
CA GLY A 856 19.13 -6.64 10.33
C GLY A 856 19.60 -7.68 11.35
N ALA A 857 20.92 -7.89 11.37
CA ALA A 857 21.57 -8.98 12.09
C ALA A 857 22.02 -8.65 13.54
N TYR A 858 22.11 -7.38 13.94
CA TYR A 858 22.49 -7.07 15.32
C TYR A 858 21.42 -7.50 16.33
N CYS A 859 21.87 -8.06 17.46
CA CYS A 859 21.01 -8.50 18.56
C CYS A 859 20.55 -7.31 19.43
N ILE A 860 19.87 -6.34 18.82
CA ILE A 860 19.26 -5.19 19.50
C ILE A 860 17.85 -4.96 18.93
N GLU A 861 16.93 -4.44 19.74
CA GLU A 861 15.52 -4.26 19.33
C GLU A 861 15.36 -3.25 18.18
N ASP A 862 16.19 -2.21 18.15
CA ASP A 862 16.17 -1.17 17.11
C ASP A 862 17.16 -1.45 15.96
N GLU A 863 17.31 -2.73 15.62
CA GLU A 863 18.03 -3.19 14.44
C GLU A 863 17.13 -3.16 13.21
N VAL A 864 16.98 -1.97 12.64
CA VAL A 864 16.12 -1.70 11.48
C VAL A 864 16.98 -1.13 10.36
N ILE A 865 16.89 -1.72 9.17
CA ILE A 865 17.65 -1.29 7.99
C ILE A 865 17.00 -0.06 7.37
N ILE A 866 15.68 -0.14 7.13
CA ILE A 866 14.86 0.97 6.65
C ILE A 866 13.66 1.11 7.56
N ARG A 867 13.43 2.32 8.05
CA ARG A 867 12.44 2.61 9.10
C ARG A 867 11.03 2.78 8.54
N ARG A 868 10.83 2.69 7.23
CA ARG A 868 9.52 2.75 6.58
C ARG A 868 8.91 1.35 6.44
N ASP A 869 7.60 1.26 6.60
CA ASP A 869 6.85 0.02 6.41
C ASP A 869 6.72 -0.30 4.91
N MET A 870 7.13 -1.51 4.54
CA MET A 870 7.22 -1.97 3.16
C MET A 870 6.03 -2.84 2.80
N VAL A 871 5.56 -2.72 1.58
CA VAL A 871 4.53 -3.53 0.93
C VAL A 871 5.20 -4.42 -0.10
N PHE A 872 4.79 -5.69 -0.17
CA PHE A 872 5.27 -6.68 -1.13
C PHE A 872 4.10 -7.12 -2.01
N PRO A 873 3.82 -6.41 -3.12
CA PRO A 873 2.60 -6.67 -3.90
C PRO A 873 2.54 -8.07 -4.52
N GLU A 874 3.68 -8.66 -4.88
CA GLU A 874 3.76 -10.03 -5.41
C GLU A 874 4.09 -11.08 -4.33
N GLY A 875 4.23 -10.67 -3.06
CA GLY A 875 4.73 -11.50 -1.97
C GLY A 875 6.25 -11.44 -1.82
N ILE A 876 6.78 -12.17 -0.84
CA ILE A 876 8.21 -12.26 -0.55
C ILE A 876 8.54 -13.62 0.05
N ALA A 877 9.71 -14.16 -0.27
CA ALA A 877 10.18 -15.44 0.24
C ALA A 877 11.56 -15.33 0.91
N VAL A 878 11.83 -16.25 1.84
CA VAL A 878 13.21 -16.47 2.32
C VAL A 878 14.09 -16.89 1.15
N GLY A 879 15.27 -16.29 1.05
CA GLY A 879 16.20 -16.48 -0.07
C GLY A 879 16.10 -15.43 -1.18
N ASP A 880 15.03 -14.63 -1.23
CA ASP A 880 14.96 -13.48 -2.15
C ASP A 880 16.09 -12.48 -1.86
N ILE A 881 16.43 -11.64 -2.84
CA ILE A 881 17.43 -10.58 -2.69
C ILE A 881 16.72 -9.23 -2.62
N ILE A 882 17.06 -8.43 -1.63
CA ILE A 882 16.68 -7.03 -1.53
C ILE A 882 17.86 -6.17 -1.97
N ALA A 883 17.63 -5.36 -2.99
CA ALA A 883 18.59 -4.41 -3.51
C ALA A 883 18.29 -2.99 -3.01
N ILE A 884 19.29 -2.31 -2.47
CA ILE A 884 19.19 -0.91 -2.00
C ILE A 884 19.99 -0.02 -2.95
N PRO A 885 19.32 0.76 -3.81
CA PRO A 885 19.98 1.51 -4.88
C PRO A 885 20.63 2.81 -4.39
N ASN A 886 21.56 3.32 -5.18
CA ASN A 886 22.25 4.62 -5.02
C ASN A 886 22.90 4.83 -3.63
N THR A 887 23.60 3.80 -3.17
CA THR A 887 24.16 3.70 -1.80
C THR A 887 25.64 4.10 -1.69
N ALA A 888 26.33 4.30 -2.82
CA ALA A 888 27.76 4.62 -2.83
C ALA A 888 28.09 5.91 -2.06
N GLY A 889 27.22 6.93 -2.12
CA GLY A 889 27.38 8.17 -1.38
C GLY A 889 27.07 8.00 0.11
N TYR A 890 28.09 7.79 0.93
CA TYR A 890 28.04 7.67 2.39
C TYR A 890 27.32 6.44 2.96
N PHE A 891 26.26 5.91 2.35
CA PHE A 891 25.43 4.86 2.97
C PHE A 891 26.18 3.54 3.21
N MET A 892 27.11 3.17 2.32
CA MET A 892 27.86 1.91 2.45
C MET A 892 28.93 1.93 3.57
N HIS A 893 29.63 3.06 3.76
CA HIS A 893 30.95 3.05 4.41
C HIS A 893 31.11 4.03 5.57
N ILE A 894 30.29 5.08 5.69
CA ILE A 894 30.59 6.18 6.63
C ILE A 894 30.49 5.79 8.12
N VAL A 895 29.60 4.84 8.45
CA VAL A 895 29.39 4.34 9.81
C VAL A 895 29.48 2.82 9.90
N GLU A 896 30.00 2.16 8.86
CA GLU A 896 30.11 0.71 8.82
C GLU A 896 30.92 0.19 10.01
N SER A 897 30.52 -0.96 10.54
CA SER A 897 31.15 -1.53 11.73
C SER A 897 31.19 -3.05 11.64
N ALA A 898 32.32 -3.62 12.06
CA ALA A 898 32.46 -5.06 12.29
C ALA A 898 32.06 -5.44 13.73
N SER A 899 31.08 -4.73 14.31
CA SER A 899 30.58 -5.04 15.65
C SER A 899 30.04 -6.46 15.72
N HIS A 900 30.17 -7.10 16.88
CA HIS A 900 29.91 -8.54 17.06
C HIS A 900 30.73 -9.45 16.13
N GLN A 901 31.83 -8.95 15.55
CA GLN A 901 32.66 -9.67 14.58
C GLN A 901 31.89 -10.07 13.31
N ILE A 902 30.79 -9.38 13.01
CA ILE A 902 30.11 -9.53 11.73
C ILE A 902 31.01 -8.95 10.63
N PRO A 903 31.33 -9.69 9.57
CA PRO A 903 32.17 -9.19 8.49
C PRO A 903 31.59 -7.93 7.84
N LEU A 904 32.45 -7.03 7.40
CA LEU A 904 32.05 -5.91 6.56
C LEU A 904 31.55 -6.42 5.20
N ALA A 905 30.67 -5.66 4.56
CA ALA A 905 30.20 -5.97 3.22
C ALA A 905 31.37 -5.96 2.23
N LYS A 906 31.45 -6.97 1.36
CA LYS A 906 32.44 -6.99 0.28
C LYS A 906 32.06 -6.01 -0.83
N ASN A 907 33.06 -5.35 -1.39
CA ASN A 907 32.96 -4.36 -2.46
C ASN A 907 33.31 -5.03 -3.79
N VAL A 908 32.31 -5.14 -4.67
CA VAL A 908 32.40 -5.81 -5.95
C VAL A 908 32.25 -4.77 -7.06
N VAL A 909 33.23 -4.70 -7.95
CA VAL A 909 33.21 -3.80 -9.09
C VAL A 909 32.42 -4.44 -10.23
N TRP A 910 31.44 -3.71 -10.73
CA TRP A 910 30.59 -4.10 -11.86
C TRP A 910 31.27 -3.84 -13.19
N GLY A 911 31.33 -4.87 -14.03
CA GLY A 911 31.92 -4.87 -15.37
C GLY A 911 31.64 -6.20 -16.10
N ALA A 912 32.31 -6.42 -17.23
CA ALA A 912 32.19 -7.68 -17.99
C ALA A 912 32.60 -8.91 -17.14
N GLU A 913 33.60 -8.73 -16.28
CA GLU A 913 33.98 -9.67 -15.23
C GLU A 913 33.76 -8.99 -13.86
N LEU A 914 33.31 -9.75 -12.86
CA LEU A 914 33.22 -9.24 -11.48
C LEU A 914 34.59 -9.34 -10.84
N SER A 915 34.98 -8.29 -10.12
CA SER A 915 36.21 -8.27 -9.34
C SER A 915 35.98 -7.61 -7.99
N VAL A 916 36.67 -8.10 -6.96
CA VAL A 916 36.68 -7.45 -5.64
C VAL A 916 37.51 -6.16 -5.74
N ASP A 917 37.01 -5.06 -5.15
CA ASP A 917 37.77 -3.82 -5.05
C ASP A 917 38.97 -4.01 -4.12
N ASP A 918 40.12 -3.42 -4.50
CA ASP A 918 41.38 -3.52 -3.76
C ASP A 918 41.29 -3.05 -2.31
N ILE A 919 40.22 -2.36 -1.89
CA ILE A 919 39.98 -2.02 -0.48
C ILE A 919 39.75 -3.25 0.42
N ASP A 920 39.32 -4.38 -0.16
CA ASP A 920 38.96 -5.61 0.53
C ASP A 920 39.98 -6.76 0.35
N ILE A 921 41.11 -6.47 -0.32
CA ILE A 921 42.28 -7.35 -0.53
C ILE A 921 43.37 -6.95 0.46
#